data_AF-A0A9P0E7A8-F1
#
_entry.id   AF-A0A9P0E7A8-F1
#
_cell.length_a   1.000
_cell.length_b   1.000
_cell.length_c   1.000
_cell.angle_alpha   90.00
_cell.angle_beta   90.00
_cell.angle_gamma   90.00
#
_symmetry.space_group_name_H-M   'P 1'
#
loop_
_entity.id
_entity.type
_entity.pdbx_description
1 polymer ?
#
loop_
_entity_poly.entity_id
_entity_poly.type
_entity_poly.pdbx_seq_one_letter_code
_entity_poly.pdbx_strand_id
1 'polypeptide(L)'
;MLCIYLLQHTDRFHCCWYPEFSILCGIEYWIPVQPRRLPEYWKEGLGKFTPHGSLIRESMRPFALFHMNYKMAGIQKKLYTTKIVVVGAGELALSFLEHLIFSPSCWYLGYKSITLISQGGIPNKFEEKYETFVKMMMVSSDRYNEEYLGKLSLETWVDIAVGTVTSIDRKQKFLLVDEEYDFDFDYLFLFCGTQFTIPQSVAELVTNKECRVVVDEIKGVEIKHSNRPENLFTINSDQDAFYTLMNLKEKFDKTEFDRDTKIVIYGHCLNALACIAGLLEFGIKSSFFVLVEPATCPSENIDYAYNTPVYNSLKATLQSCQIEAYYHYSFSSYETEETVVTHEINITKVHFQSQNRVISFKALALISFEPKTINYVTRLALQKACLTFDGKLVIDSDFLTNDKNIYGAGSLTRYKKKYYCDHYNHENYSSHEIGAEIAYRFQKRIQMEESGKSYLSEKRSVTEFTHPIVVTCKLPGGWNYLHVTKPGPMAFLQTIASKKPWGKVLETGSAFDRQGPGYFRIIINQCQLVCDILCFTTNKIDVHNMICLYNKHESLLNQLLLRWKGDLISDLYIYFKEPWAYALYHDRFPLFMEEIQTFYLNMIEDEQVTFYEAVAYCFNVCKWQKISEKDKELVEDLFNYIPELKTAIEKKVKEFLDYNENQLTTYMTTSKLEGYLKLYKHSRLYDTENMARGRLPLVPTQPDYIVPTPGNRKELEDRMKERPMSQIIFEVPSDMDKGSNNTLSPLTSVDSIVPKEITYVPGDASKDIPYLNIDIDKLCYYDEKSNSQ
;
A
#
# COMPACT_ATOMS: atom_id res chain seq x y z
N MET A 1 9.26 -15.72 -35.10
CA MET A 1 7.80 -15.46 -35.05
C MET A 1 7.45 -15.14 -33.60
N LEU A 2 6.95 -13.93 -33.33
CA LEU A 2 6.53 -13.48 -32.00
C LEU A 2 5.01 -13.70 -31.93
N CYS A 3 4.53 -14.51 -30.98
CA CYS A 3 3.09 -14.67 -30.75
C CYS A 3 2.70 -13.84 -29.53
N ILE A 4 1.86 -12.83 -29.75
CA ILE A 4 1.23 -12.02 -28.71
C ILE A 4 -0.26 -12.32 -28.77
N TYR A 5 -0.84 -12.71 -27.64
CA TYR A 5 -2.28 -12.90 -27.52
C TYR A 5 -2.86 -11.92 -26.52
N LEU A 6 -4.00 -11.35 -26.89
CA LEU A 6 -4.76 -10.36 -26.13
C LEU A 6 -6.11 -10.98 -25.79
N LEU A 7 -6.37 -11.20 -24.51
CA LEU A 7 -7.65 -11.72 -24.03
C LEU A 7 -8.48 -10.59 -23.44
N GLN A 8 -9.70 -10.39 -23.93
CA GLN A 8 -10.65 -9.40 -23.40
C GLN A 8 -11.76 -10.07 -22.58
N HIS A 9 -12.11 -9.47 -21.45
CA HIS A 9 -13.06 -10.03 -20.47
C HIS A 9 -14.51 -10.20 -20.97
N THR A 10 -14.87 -9.62 -22.12
CA THR A 10 -16.21 -9.71 -22.72
C THR A 10 -16.43 -10.96 -23.56
N ASP A 11 -15.39 -11.77 -23.78
CA ASP A 11 -15.54 -13.07 -24.39
C ASP A 11 -16.11 -14.05 -23.35
N ARG A 12 -17.41 -13.93 -23.03
CA ARG A 12 -18.17 -15.06 -22.49
C ARG A 12 -18.15 -16.13 -23.57
N PHE A 13 -17.22 -17.06 -23.46
CA PHE A 13 -17.03 -18.12 -24.44
C PHE A 13 -18.23 -19.06 -24.43
N HIS A 14 -19.18 -18.82 -25.34
CA HIS A 14 -20.03 -19.89 -25.83
C HIS A 14 -19.12 -20.91 -26.52
N CYS A 15 -19.01 -22.09 -25.90
CA CYS A 15 -18.31 -23.25 -26.46
C CYS A 15 -18.76 -23.49 -27.90
N CYS A 16 -17.85 -23.30 -28.87
CA CYS A 16 -18.09 -23.67 -30.26
C CYS A 16 -16.97 -24.55 -30.81
N TRP A 17 -17.23 -25.87 -30.79
CA TRP A 17 -17.00 -26.83 -31.88
C TRP A 17 -15.61 -26.91 -32.53
N TYR A 18 -14.52 -27.17 -31.79
CA TYR A 18 -13.36 -27.94 -32.32
C TYR A 18 -12.68 -28.71 -31.16
N PRO A 19 -12.63 -30.06 -31.14
CA PRO A 19 -12.30 -30.82 -29.93
C PRO A 19 -10.80 -31.00 -29.67
N GLU A 20 -9.92 -30.67 -30.61
CA GLU A 20 -8.52 -31.15 -30.55
C GLU A 20 -7.48 -30.09 -30.18
N PHE A 21 -7.76 -28.78 -30.30
CA PHE A 21 -6.93 -27.71 -29.73
C PHE A 21 -7.78 -26.45 -29.54
N SER A 22 -8.38 -26.28 -28.36
CA SER A 22 -8.87 -24.96 -27.98
C SER A 22 -7.66 -24.08 -27.60
N ILE A 23 -7.70 -22.78 -27.91
CA ILE A 23 -6.67 -21.82 -27.46
C ILE A 23 -6.50 -21.90 -25.93
N LEU A 24 -7.59 -22.21 -25.21
CA LEU A 24 -7.62 -22.44 -23.76
C LEU A 24 -6.70 -23.61 -23.32
N CYS A 25 -6.66 -24.71 -24.07
CA CYS A 25 -5.74 -25.81 -23.77
C CYS A 25 -4.26 -25.44 -23.96
N GLY A 26 -3.96 -24.42 -24.77
CA GLY A 26 -2.59 -23.95 -25.01
C GLY A 26 -2.10 -22.85 -24.07
N ILE A 27 -3.02 -22.14 -23.39
CA ILE A 27 -2.70 -21.02 -22.50
C ILE A 27 -1.77 -21.45 -21.36
N GLU A 28 -1.89 -22.68 -20.87
CA GLU A 28 -1.02 -23.22 -19.82
C GLU A 28 0.47 -23.19 -20.19
N TYR A 29 0.79 -23.23 -21.49
CA TYR A 29 2.16 -23.15 -22.01
C TYR A 29 2.64 -21.73 -22.30
N TRP A 30 1.76 -20.73 -22.25
CA TRP A 30 2.11 -19.35 -22.46
C TRP A 30 2.61 -18.71 -21.17
N ILE A 31 3.37 -17.62 -21.30
CA ILE A 31 3.78 -16.81 -20.16
C ILE A 31 2.76 -15.69 -19.96
N PRO A 32 2.08 -15.64 -18.81
CA PRO A 32 1.27 -14.50 -18.47
C PRO A 32 2.18 -13.30 -18.16
N VAL A 33 1.87 -12.14 -18.73
CA VAL A 33 2.65 -10.91 -18.52
C VAL A 33 1.98 -10.08 -17.43
N GLN A 34 2.72 -9.82 -16.34
CA GLN A 34 2.19 -9.03 -15.22
C GLN A 34 1.85 -7.60 -15.69
N PRO A 35 0.67 -7.07 -15.33
CA PRO A 35 0.30 -5.71 -15.70
C PRO A 35 1.23 -4.67 -15.05
N ARG A 36 1.79 -3.78 -15.88
CA ARG A 36 2.57 -2.62 -15.42
C ARG A 36 1.66 -1.55 -14.82
N ARG A 37 2.10 -0.90 -13.75
CA ARG A 37 1.49 0.31 -13.20
C ARG A 37 2.24 1.51 -13.73
N LEU A 38 1.54 2.42 -14.40
CA LEU A 38 2.17 3.62 -14.95
C LEU A 38 1.88 4.81 -14.04
N PRO A 39 2.75 5.82 -14.00
CA PRO A 39 2.48 7.07 -13.31
C PRO A 39 1.20 7.73 -13.83
N GLU A 40 0.48 8.41 -12.94
CA GLU A 40 -0.58 9.32 -13.36
C GLU A 40 0.03 10.66 -13.75
N TYR A 41 -0.10 11.04 -15.03
CA TYR A 41 0.52 12.25 -15.58
C TYR A 41 -0.41 13.46 -15.48
N TRP A 42 0.10 14.57 -14.91
CA TRP A 42 -0.62 15.85 -14.87
C TRP A 42 -0.56 16.54 -16.24
N LYS A 43 -1.47 16.15 -17.14
CA LYS A 43 -1.48 16.60 -18.55
C LYS A 43 -1.50 18.12 -18.70
N GLU A 44 -2.33 18.80 -17.91
CA GLU A 44 -2.50 20.25 -17.98
C GLU A 44 -1.22 21.00 -17.63
N GLY A 45 -0.52 20.57 -16.57
CA GLY A 45 0.73 21.21 -16.13
C GLY A 45 1.97 20.77 -16.90
N LEU A 46 1.99 19.53 -17.41
CA LEU A 46 3.11 19.05 -18.22
C LEU A 46 3.08 19.57 -19.67
N GLY A 47 1.89 19.85 -20.21
CA GLY A 47 1.72 20.36 -21.57
C GLY A 47 2.43 19.47 -22.60
N LYS A 48 3.39 20.05 -23.35
CA LYS A 48 4.18 19.35 -24.38
C LYS A 48 5.08 18.23 -23.82
N PHE A 49 5.35 18.22 -22.52
CA PHE A 49 6.11 17.17 -21.86
C PHE A 49 5.25 15.99 -21.41
N THR A 50 3.95 16.00 -21.67
CA THR A 50 3.10 14.83 -21.42
C THR A 50 3.48 13.69 -22.35
N PRO A 51 3.65 12.44 -21.87
CA PRO A 51 3.88 11.30 -22.75
C PRO A 51 2.76 11.15 -23.78
N HIS A 52 3.08 10.52 -24.91
CA HIS A 52 2.12 10.35 -25.99
C HIS A 52 0.86 9.59 -25.54
N GLY A 53 -0.34 10.04 -25.93
CA GLY A 53 -1.61 9.46 -25.44
C GLY A 53 -1.78 7.96 -25.72
N SER A 54 -1.15 7.43 -26.77
CA SER A 54 -1.10 5.97 -27.04
C SER A 54 -0.35 5.17 -25.97
N LEU A 55 0.58 5.80 -25.25
CA LEU A 55 1.30 5.19 -24.12
C LEU A 55 0.51 5.28 -22.82
N ILE A 56 -0.30 6.34 -22.66
CA ILE A 56 -1.15 6.59 -21.49
C ILE A 56 -2.48 5.81 -21.58
N ARG A 57 -2.78 5.20 -22.74
CA ARG A 57 -3.90 4.25 -22.97
C ARG A 57 -5.28 4.82 -22.60
N GLU A 58 -5.55 6.06 -23.00
CA GLU A 58 -6.75 6.82 -22.60
C GLU A 58 -8.11 6.21 -23.02
N SER A 59 -8.13 5.15 -23.82
CA SER A 59 -9.38 4.60 -24.40
C SER A 59 -9.41 3.09 -24.63
N MET A 60 -8.45 2.31 -24.09
CA MET A 60 -8.43 0.86 -24.30
C MET A 60 -9.06 0.11 -23.13
N ARG A 61 -9.99 -0.79 -23.43
CA ARG A 61 -10.48 -1.77 -22.46
C ARG A 61 -9.31 -2.60 -21.91
N PRO A 62 -9.32 -2.95 -20.62
CA PRO A 62 -8.27 -3.78 -20.03
C PRO A 62 -8.26 -5.16 -20.70
N PHE A 63 -7.06 -5.67 -20.97
CA PHE A 63 -6.83 -6.97 -21.58
C PHE A 63 -5.67 -7.68 -20.87
N ALA A 64 -5.75 -9.00 -20.77
CA ALA A 64 -4.62 -9.81 -20.35
C ALA A 64 -3.67 -10.06 -21.52
N LEU A 65 -2.37 -10.00 -21.22
CA LEU A 65 -1.30 -10.16 -22.20
C LEU A 65 -0.56 -11.47 -21.94
N PHE A 66 -0.50 -12.30 -22.97
CA PHE A 66 0.28 -13.54 -22.95
C PHE A 66 1.38 -13.47 -23.99
N HIS A 67 2.58 -13.92 -23.60
CA HIS A 67 3.77 -13.92 -24.44
C HIS A 67 4.25 -15.34 -24.72
N MET A 68 4.56 -15.61 -26.00
CA MET A 68 5.29 -16.81 -26.40
C MET A 68 6.33 -16.49 -27.48
N ASN A 69 7.53 -17.05 -27.36
CA ASN A 69 8.60 -16.94 -28.36
C ASN A 69 9.28 -18.29 -28.59
N TYR A 70 10.13 -18.38 -29.63
CA TYR A 70 10.76 -19.64 -30.03
C TYR A 70 11.70 -20.23 -28.94
N LYS A 71 12.36 -19.39 -28.14
CA LYS A 71 13.24 -19.85 -27.05
C LYS A 71 12.39 -20.51 -25.96
N MET A 72 11.29 -19.87 -25.59
CA MET A 72 10.37 -20.37 -24.59
C MET A 72 9.60 -21.61 -25.06
N ALA A 73 9.25 -21.69 -26.34
CA ALA A 73 8.66 -22.89 -26.91
C ALA A 73 9.59 -24.12 -26.85
N GLY A 74 10.90 -23.91 -26.79
CA GLY A 74 11.89 -24.97 -26.57
C GLY A 74 12.09 -25.37 -25.11
N ILE A 75 11.54 -24.62 -24.14
CA ILE A 75 11.69 -24.89 -22.71
C ILE A 75 10.53 -25.80 -22.29
N GLN A 76 10.85 -26.92 -21.65
CA GLN A 76 9.83 -27.79 -21.07
C GLN A 76 9.28 -27.15 -19.79
N LYS A 77 8.11 -26.52 -19.89
CA LYS A 77 7.39 -25.97 -18.74
C LYS A 77 6.87 -27.12 -17.87
N LYS A 78 7.24 -27.09 -16.59
CA LYS A 78 6.77 -28.05 -15.58
C LYS A 78 5.46 -27.56 -14.98
N LEU A 79 4.42 -28.39 -15.05
CA LEU A 79 3.09 -28.09 -14.51
C LEU A 79 2.82 -28.96 -13.28
N TYR A 80 2.64 -28.34 -12.12
CA TYR A 80 2.25 -29.02 -10.90
C TYR A 80 0.77 -29.34 -10.88
N THR A 81 0.45 -30.60 -10.61
CA THR A 81 -0.93 -31.07 -10.39
C THR A 81 -1.38 -30.93 -8.93
N THR A 82 -0.53 -30.36 -8.08
CA THR A 82 -0.80 -30.08 -6.68
C THR A 82 -2.10 -29.29 -6.53
N LYS A 83 -3.05 -29.81 -5.74
CA LYS A 83 -4.33 -29.13 -5.47
C LYS A 83 -4.13 -28.00 -4.46
N ILE A 84 -4.11 -26.76 -4.93
CA ILE A 84 -3.98 -25.57 -4.09
C ILE A 84 -5.35 -24.97 -3.88
N VAL A 85 -5.82 -24.94 -2.63
CA VAL A 85 -7.12 -24.34 -2.29
C VAL A 85 -6.90 -23.10 -1.43
N VAL A 86 -7.45 -21.98 -1.87
CA VAL A 86 -7.36 -20.68 -1.20
C VAL A 86 -8.75 -20.27 -0.72
N VAL A 87 -8.89 -19.95 0.56
CA VAL A 87 -10.16 -19.57 1.17
C VAL A 87 -10.16 -18.08 1.49
N GLY A 88 -11.07 -17.34 0.87
CA GLY A 88 -11.23 -15.89 0.94
C GLY A 88 -10.62 -15.18 -0.28
N ALA A 89 -11.36 -14.24 -0.87
CA ALA A 89 -10.92 -13.45 -2.04
C ALA A 89 -10.51 -12.00 -1.69
N GLY A 90 -9.98 -11.78 -0.48
CA GLY A 90 -9.46 -10.47 -0.08
C GLY A 90 -8.15 -10.09 -0.78
N GLU A 91 -7.67 -8.87 -0.54
CA GLU A 91 -6.42 -8.35 -1.11
C GLU A 91 -5.21 -9.26 -0.88
N LEU A 92 -5.14 -9.94 0.27
CA LEU A 92 -4.07 -10.88 0.58
C LEU A 92 -4.08 -12.09 -0.36
N ALA A 93 -5.27 -12.65 -0.64
CA ALA A 93 -5.43 -13.79 -1.53
C ALA A 93 -5.13 -13.41 -2.98
N LEU A 94 -5.60 -12.24 -3.42
CA LEU A 94 -5.29 -11.71 -4.75
C LEU A 94 -3.79 -11.49 -4.93
N SER A 95 -3.10 -10.98 -3.91
CA SER A 95 -1.64 -10.83 -3.92
C SER A 95 -0.91 -12.16 -3.93
N PHE A 96 -1.34 -13.13 -3.13
CA PHE A 96 -0.77 -14.47 -3.15
C PHE A 96 -0.91 -15.10 -4.54
N LEU A 97 -2.09 -15.04 -5.15
CA LEU A 97 -2.35 -15.61 -6.48
C LEU A 97 -1.56 -14.88 -7.57
N GLU A 98 -1.52 -13.53 -7.53
CA GLU A 98 -0.71 -12.72 -8.44
C GLU A 98 0.76 -13.16 -8.39
N HIS A 99 1.37 -13.22 -7.21
CA HIS A 99 2.78 -13.60 -7.07
C HIS A 99 3.03 -15.10 -7.31
N LEU A 100 2.01 -15.94 -7.15
CA LEU A 100 2.11 -17.36 -7.45
C LEU A 100 2.16 -17.62 -8.96
N ILE A 101 1.28 -16.96 -9.72
CA ILE A 101 1.09 -17.16 -11.17
C ILE A 101 2.10 -16.35 -11.99
N PHE A 102 2.35 -15.10 -11.61
CA PHE A 102 3.19 -14.16 -12.36
C PHE A 102 4.64 -14.09 -11.84
N SER A 103 5.08 -15.12 -11.13
CA SER A 103 6.43 -15.16 -10.58
C SER A 103 7.51 -15.16 -11.67
N PRO A 104 8.75 -14.76 -11.35
CA PRO A 104 9.87 -14.90 -12.28
C PRO A 104 10.13 -16.35 -12.74
N SER A 105 9.56 -17.35 -12.07
CA SER A 105 9.65 -18.77 -12.46
C SER A 105 8.55 -19.22 -13.42
N CYS A 106 7.54 -18.39 -13.71
CA CYS A 106 6.38 -18.76 -14.53
C CYS A 106 6.72 -19.22 -15.96
N TRP A 107 7.92 -18.91 -16.46
CA TRP A 107 8.40 -19.36 -17.77
C TRP A 107 8.80 -20.83 -17.84
N TYR A 108 9.09 -21.47 -16.70
CA TYR A 108 9.38 -22.91 -16.61
C TYR A 108 8.53 -23.65 -15.57
N LEU A 109 7.72 -22.93 -14.79
CA LEU A 109 6.88 -23.46 -13.72
C LEU A 109 5.43 -23.04 -13.93
N GLY A 110 4.48 -23.91 -13.63
CA GLY A 110 3.06 -23.58 -13.58
C GLY A 110 2.30 -24.47 -12.61
N TYR A 111 1.07 -24.08 -12.29
CA TYR A 111 0.17 -24.80 -11.40
C TYR A 111 -1.14 -25.06 -12.15
N LYS A 112 -1.60 -26.31 -12.13
CA LYS A 112 -2.78 -26.74 -12.89
C LYS A 112 -4.08 -26.65 -12.09
N SER A 113 -4.01 -26.82 -10.78
CA SER A 113 -5.19 -26.92 -9.91
C SER A 113 -5.10 -25.86 -8.81
N ILE A 114 -5.62 -24.67 -9.09
CA ILE A 114 -5.79 -23.60 -8.09
C ILE A 114 -7.28 -23.31 -7.97
N THR A 115 -7.83 -23.48 -6.77
CA THR A 115 -9.24 -23.18 -6.48
C THR A 115 -9.32 -22.06 -5.44
N LEU A 116 -10.08 -21.01 -5.74
CA LEU A 116 -10.38 -19.91 -4.84
C LEU A 116 -11.83 -20.02 -4.35
N ILE A 117 -12.01 -20.20 -3.05
CA ILE A 117 -13.33 -20.26 -2.41
C ILE A 117 -13.63 -18.92 -1.77
N SER A 118 -14.75 -18.29 -2.12
CA SER A 118 -15.15 -16.99 -1.57
C SER A 118 -16.67 -16.85 -1.53
N GLN A 119 -17.19 -16.27 -0.45
CA GLN A 119 -18.64 -16.01 -0.31
C GLN A 119 -19.20 -15.15 -1.44
N GLY A 120 -18.39 -14.21 -1.94
CA GLY A 120 -18.76 -13.31 -3.04
C GLY A 120 -17.91 -13.51 -4.30
N GLY A 121 -17.24 -14.65 -4.47
CA GLY A 121 -16.32 -14.85 -5.61
C GLY A 121 -15.18 -13.81 -5.64
N ILE A 122 -14.65 -13.53 -6.84
CA ILE A 122 -13.73 -12.40 -7.11
C ILE A 122 -14.56 -11.12 -7.26
N PRO A 123 -14.03 -9.93 -6.93
CA PRO A 123 -14.73 -8.66 -7.17
C PRO A 123 -15.34 -8.61 -8.57
N ASN A 124 -16.67 -8.53 -8.62
CA ASN A 124 -17.44 -8.75 -9.85
C ASN A 124 -17.66 -7.43 -10.59
N LYS A 125 -17.81 -7.49 -11.92
CA LYS A 125 -18.34 -6.36 -12.69
C LYS A 125 -19.84 -6.25 -12.44
N PHE A 126 -20.25 -5.14 -11.84
CA PHE A 126 -21.66 -4.78 -11.72
C PHE A 126 -22.15 -4.13 -13.02
N GLU A 127 -23.45 -3.87 -13.12
CA GLU A 127 -23.95 -3.00 -14.19
C GLU A 127 -23.21 -1.64 -14.11
N GLU A 128 -22.65 -1.17 -15.23
CA GLU A 128 -21.76 0.01 -15.28
C GLU A 128 -22.33 1.24 -14.56
N LYS A 129 -23.67 1.40 -14.56
CA LYS A 129 -24.36 2.49 -13.87
C LYS A 129 -24.25 2.46 -12.34
N TYR A 130 -24.04 1.31 -11.71
CA TYR A 130 -24.02 1.18 -10.24
C TYR A 130 -22.63 1.00 -9.65
N GLU A 131 -21.67 0.63 -10.48
CA GLU A 131 -20.31 0.29 -10.07
C GLU A 131 -19.61 1.42 -9.30
N THR A 132 -19.75 2.66 -9.77
CA THR A 132 -19.17 3.82 -9.11
C THR A 132 -19.70 3.98 -7.68
N PHE A 133 -21.01 3.85 -7.47
CA PHE A 133 -21.62 4.02 -6.14
C PHE A 133 -21.21 2.89 -5.19
N VAL A 134 -21.20 1.65 -5.67
CA VAL A 134 -20.79 0.47 -4.90
C VAL A 134 -19.34 0.61 -4.43
N LYS A 135 -18.43 0.99 -5.33
CA LYS A 135 -17.01 1.23 -4.99
C LYS A 135 -16.86 2.37 -3.99
N MET A 136 -17.70 3.40 -4.07
CA MET A 136 -17.70 4.53 -3.11
C MET A 136 -18.16 4.13 -1.70
N MET A 137 -18.99 3.09 -1.55
CA MET A 137 -19.49 2.64 -0.26
C MET A 137 -18.43 1.94 0.61
N MET A 138 -17.22 1.76 0.10
CA MET A 138 -16.15 1.00 0.75
C MET A 138 -14.81 1.75 0.75
N VAL A 139 -13.96 1.34 1.68
CA VAL A 139 -12.55 1.72 1.73
C VAL A 139 -11.74 0.77 0.84
N SER A 140 -10.76 1.31 0.12
CA SER A 140 -9.89 0.57 -0.80
C SER A 140 -8.41 0.87 -0.53
N SER A 141 -7.51 -0.02 -0.95
CA SER A 141 -6.06 0.25 -1.03
C SER A 141 -5.66 0.82 -2.40
N ASP A 142 -6.61 0.89 -3.35
CA ASP A 142 -6.40 1.17 -4.77
C ASP A 142 -5.42 0.20 -5.49
N ARG A 143 -5.04 -0.92 -4.82
CA ARG A 143 -4.17 -1.93 -5.43
C ARG A 143 -4.93 -2.72 -6.49
N TYR A 144 -5.95 -3.48 -6.11
CA TYR A 144 -6.67 -4.38 -7.01
C TYR A 144 -7.94 -3.73 -7.57
N ASN A 145 -7.78 -2.64 -8.32
CA ASN A 145 -8.90 -2.04 -9.02
C ASN A 145 -9.33 -2.89 -10.23
N GLU A 146 -10.53 -2.63 -10.75
CA GLU A 146 -11.13 -3.40 -11.86
C GLU A 146 -10.27 -3.39 -13.12
N GLU A 147 -9.63 -2.26 -13.44
CA GLU A 147 -8.74 -2.15 -14.58
C GLU A 147 -7.51 -3.08 -14.42
N TYR A 148 -6.95 -3.14 -13.22
CA TYR A 148 -5.82 -4.00 -12.88
C TYR A 148 -6.21 -5.48 -12.90
N LEU A 149 -7.32 -5.85 -12.25
CA LEU A 149 -7.84 -7.22 -12.23
C LEU A 149 -8.20 -7.70 -13.64
N GLY A 150 -8.78 -6.84 -14.47
CA GLY A 150 -9.08 -7.15 -15.86
C GLY A 150 -7.83 -7.39 -16.73
N LYS A 151 -6.71 -6.74 -16.41
CA LYS A 151 -5.41 -7.01 -17.06
C LYS A 151 -4.73 -8.27 -16.51
N LEU A 152 -5.02 -8.64 -15.27
CA LEU A 152 -4.47 -9.83 -14.62
C LEU A 152 -5.17 -11.10 -15.12
N SER A 153 -6.49 -11.03 -15.34
CA SER A 153 -7.34 -12.15 -15.80
C SER A 153 -7.10 -13.43 -14.99
N LEU A 154 -7.24 -13.31 -13.66
CA LEU A 154 -7.05 -14.42 -12.72
C LEU A 154 -7.98 -15.60 -13.00
N GLU A 155 -9.19 -15.33 -13.51
CA GLU A 155 -10.19 -16.35 -13.88
C GLU A 155 -9.67 -17.35 -14.94
N THR A 156 -8.64 -16.98 -15.69
CA THR A 156 -7.99 -17.88 -16.66
C THR A 156 -7.18 -18.99 -15.97
N TRP A 157 -6.72 -18.76 -14.74
CA TRP A 157 -5.77 -19.62 -14.03
C TRP A 157 -6.33 -20.22 -12.74
N VAL A 158 -7.45 -19.71 -12.25
CA VAL A 158 -8.00 -20.01 -10.92
C VAL A 158 -9.47 -20.35 -11.06
N ASP A 159 -9.84 -21.54 -10.58
CA ASP A 159 -11.23 -21.96 -10.47
C ASP A 159 -11.90 -21.25 -9.29
N ILE A 160 -13.00 -20.54 -9.52
CA ILE A 160 -13.69 -19.79 -8.48
C ILE A 160 -14.91 -20.58 -8.00
N ALA A 161 -14.91 -20.94 -6.73
CA ALA A 161 -16.04 -21.55 -6.05
C ALA A 161 -16.70 -20.52 -5.13
N VAL A 162 -17.99 -20.26 -5.35
CA VAL A 162 -18.75 -19.34 -4.50
C VAL A 162 -19.34 -20.12 -3.34
N GLY A 163 -19.05 -19.69 -2.10
CA GLY A 163 -19.62 -20.31 -0.90
C GLY A 163 -18.82 -20.09 0.38
N THR A 164 -19.31 -20.64 1.50
CA THR A 164 -18.69 -20.56 2.82
C THR A 164 -18.11 -21.90 3.25
N VAL A 165 -16.87 -21.89 3.74
CA VAL A 165 -16.25 -23.10 4.31
C VAL A 165 -16.89 -23.44 5.66
N THR A 166 -17.49 -24.62 5.74
CA THR A 166 -18.26 -25.12 6.90
C THR A 166 -17.50 -26.19 7.68
N SER A 167 -16.64 -26.96 7.02
CA SER A 167 -15.83 -28.02 7.65
C SER A 167 -14.51 -28.22 6.94
N ILE A 168 -13.49 -28.69 7.67
CA ILE A 168 -12.16 -29.03 7.14
C ILE A 168 -11.72 -30.37 7.76
N ASP A 169 -11.49 -31.38 6.92
CA ASP A 169 -10.87 -32.64 7.32
C ASP A 169 -9.38 -32.64 6.93
N ARG A 170 -8.52 -32.61 7.94
CA ARG A 170 -7.06 -32.58 7.77
C ARG A 170 -6.45 -33.94 7.42
N LYS A 171 -7.10 -35.03 7.83
CA LYS A 171 -6.58 -36.39 7.63
C LYS A 171 -6.84 -36.85 6.21
N GLN A 172 -8.07 -36.62 5.73
CA GLN A 172 -8.46 -36.94 4.37
C GLN A 172 -8.09 -35.82 3.38
N LYS A 173 -7.77 -34.62 3.90
CA LYS A 173 -7.40 -33.42 3.14
C LYS A 173 -8.48 -32.95 2.16
N PHE A 174 -9.70 -32.77 2.67
CA PHE A 174 -10.77 -32.11 1.95
C PHE A 174 -11.48 -31.10 2.85
N LEU A 175 -12.21 -30.18 2.25
CA LEU A 175 -13.06 -29.22 2.95
C LEU A 175 -14.48 -29.26 2.38
N LEU A 176 -15.45 -28.90 3.20
CA LEU A 176 -16.86 -28.75 2.79
C LEU A 176 -17.22 -27.27 2.66
N VAL A 177 -17.86 -26.92 1.55
CA VAL A 177 -18.42 -25.61 1.26
C VAL A 177 -19.93 -25.71 1.30
N ASP A 178 -20.57 -24.85 2.09
CA ASP A 178 -22.03 -24.77 2.27
C ASP A 178 -22.69 -26.12 2.62
N GLU A 179 -21.94 -27.03 3.25
CA GLU A 179 -22.35 -28.40 3.63
C GLU A 179 -22.67 -29.35 2.47
N GLU A 180 -22.54 -28.88 1.22
CA GLU A 180 -22.93 -29.62 0.02
C GLU A 180 -21.74 -30.06 -0.83
N TYR A 181 -20.73 -29.18 -0.99
CA TYR A 181 -19.66 -29.38 -1.97
C TYR A 181 -18.32 -29.70 -1.28
N ASP A 182 -17.69 -30.80 -1.68
CA ASP A 182 -16.38 -31.21 -1.19
C ASP A 182 -15.23 -30.79 -2.14
N PHE A 183 -14.15 -30.29 -1.55
CA PHE A 183 -12.94 -29.89 -2.28
C PHE A 183 -11.71 -30.53 -1.64
N ASP A 184 -11.04 -31.39 -2.38
CA ASP A 184 -9.73 -31.93 -1.99
C ASP A 184 -8.64 -30.86 -2.07
N PHE A 185 -7.67 -30.92 -1.16
CA PHE A 185 -6.49 -30.05 -1.19
C PHE A 185 -5.21 -30.82 -0.89
N ASP A 186 -4.12 -30.46 -1.56
CA ASP A 186 -2.77 -30.82 -1.11
C ASP A 186 -2.24 -29.78 -0.13
N TYR A 187 -2.51 -28.50 -0.44
CA TYR A 187 -2.23 -27.34 0.41
C TYR A 187 -3.46 -26.43 0.50
N LEU A 188 -3.80 -26.03 1.72
CA LEU A 188 -4.92 -25.15 2.03
C LEU A 188 -4.40 -23.81 2.57
N PHE A 189 -4.90 -22.71 2.02
CA PHE A 189 -4.55 -21.35 2.43
C PHE A 189 -5.78 -20.66 3.01
N LEU A 190 -5.75 -20.41 4.32
CA LEU A 190 -6.84 -19.76 5.04
C LEU A 190 -6.59 -18.25 5.10
N PHE A 191 -7.28 -17.50 4.22
CA PHE A 191 -7.15 -16.05 4.04
C PHE A 191 -8.48 -15.29 4.24
N CYS A 192 -9.44 -15.91 4.95
CA CYS A 192 -10.80 -15.38 5.13
C CYS A 192 -10.91 -14.08 5.95
N GLY A 193 -9.82 -13.62 6.59
CA GLY A 193 -9.78 -12.34 7.30
C GLY A 193 -10.82 -12.20 8.42
N THR A 194 -11.23 -10.96 8.67
CA THR A 194 -12.26 -10.57 9.64
C THR A 194 -13.31 -9.70 8.94
N GLN A 195 -14.56 -9.82 9.37
CA GLN A 195 -15.75 -9.21 8.75
C GLN A 195 -16.51 -8.35 9.78
N PHE A 196 -17.07 -7.22 9.35
CA PHE A 196 -18.06 -6.46 10.10
C PHE A 196 -19.23 -7.36 10.45
N THR A 197 -19.74 -7.20 11.67
CA THR A 197 -20.80 -8.04 12.21
C THR A 197 -22.06 -7.25 12.54
N ILE A 198 -23.13 -8.00 12.80
CA ILE A 198 -24.39 -7.47 13.33
C ILE A 198 -24.12 -6.88 14.72
N PRO A 199 -24.72 -5.73 15.09
CA PRO A 199 -24.42 -5.13 16.38
C PRO A 199 -24.95 -6.01 17.50
N GLN A 200 -24.17 -6.14 18.57
CA GLN A 200 -24.50 -6.94 19.76
C GLN A 200 -24.87 -6.02 20.92
N SER A 201 -25.84 -6.41 21.74
CA SER A 201 -26.22 -5.57 22.88
C SER A 201 -25.13 -5.61 23.96
N VAL A 202 -24.90 -4.48 24.64
CA VAL A 202 -23.92 -4.40 25.75
C VAL A 202 -24.28 -5.37 26.90
N ALA A 203 -25.57 -5.68 27.09
CA ALA A 203 -26.04 -6.63 28.11
C ALA A 203 -25.56 -8.07 27.85
N GLU A 204 -25.47 -8.49 26.58
CA GLU A 204 -24.97 -9.82 26.19
C GLU A 204 -23.44 -9.95 26.34
N LEU A 205 -22.71 -8.84 26.25
CA LEU A 205 -21.25 -8.81 26.41
C LEU A 205 -20.82 -8.92 27.89
N VAL A 206 -21.62 -8.41 28.82
CA VAL A 206 -21.30 -8.41 30.27
C VAL A 206 -21.49 -9.77 30.92
N THR A 207 -22.40 -10.60 30.42
CA THR A 207 -22.61 -11.98 30.90
C THR A 207 -21.45 -12.94 30.59
N ASN A 208 -20.57 -12.59 29.63
CA ASN A 208 -19.46 -13.43 29.19
C ASN A 208 -18.08 -13.01 29.76
N LYS A 209 -18.04 -12.43 30.97
CA LYS A 209 -16.77 -12.09 31.65
C LYS A 209 -16.06 -13.27 32.31
N GLU A 210 -16.67 -14.45 32.34
CA GLU A 210 -15.95 -15.69 32.68
C GLU A 210 -15.62 -16.44 31.39
N CYS A 211 -14.39 -16.27 30.91
CA CYS A 211 -13.76 -17.20 29.98
C CYS A 211 -13.63 -18.59 30.64
N ARG A 212 -14.72 -19.35 30.64
CA ARG A 212 -14.71 -20.81 30.65
C ARG A 212 -15.49 -21.24 29.43
N VAL A 213 -14.81 -21.95 28.54
CA VAL A 213 -15.42 -22.63 27.40
C VAL A 213 -16.48 -23.59 27.96
N VAL A 214 -17.73 -23.16 27.99
CA VAL A 214 -18.87 -24.04 28.23
C VAL A 214 -19.30 -24.54 26.86
N VAL A 215 -19.02 -25.82 26.60
CA VAL A 215 -19.34 -26.54 25.36
C VAL A 215 -20.86 -26.86 25.27
N ASP A 216 -21.68 -26.41 26.22
CA ASP A 216 -23.06 -26.90 26.40
C ASP A 216 -24.20 -26.00 25.89
N GLU A 217 -23.96 -25.07 24.96
CA GLU A 217 -25.05 -24.34 24.26
C GLU A 217 -25.09 -24.58 22.73
N ILE A 218 -24.44 -25.64 22.24
CA ILE A 218 -24.39 -25.97 20.81
C ILE A 218 -25.76 -26.37 20.22
N LYS A 219 -26.80 -26.59 21.03
CA LYS A 219 -28.16 -26.89 20.53
C LYS A 219 -29.07 -25.65 20.34
N GLY A 220 -28.62 -24.45 20.73
CA GLY A 220 -29.44 -23.23 20.64
C GLY A 220 -29.03 -22.24 19.54
N VAL A 221 -27.86 -22.42 18.91
CA VAL A 221 -27.30 -21.45 17.96
C VAL A 221 -27.63 -21.79 16.50
N GLU A 222 -27.95 -23.05 16.19
CA GLU A 222 -28.39 -23.46 14.84
C GLU A 222 -29.71 -22.78 14.41
N ILE A 223 -30.46 -22.18 15.34
CA ILE A 223 -31.74 -21.50 15.05
C ILE A 223 -31.57 -20.00 14.73
N LYS A 224 -30.45 -19.34 15.11
CA LYS A 224 -30.34 -17.87 15.00
C LYS A 224 -29.95 -17.32 13.62
N HIS A 225 -29.56 -18.17 12.66
CA HIS A 225 -29.35 -17.71 11.28
C HIS A 225 -30.65 -17.57 10.48
N SER A 226 -31.74 -18.22 10.92
CA SER A 226 -33.04 -18.23 10.22
C SER A 226 -33.94 -17.01 10.48
N ASN A 227 -33.63 -16.17 11.49
CA ASN A 227 -34.45 -15.01 11.89
C ASN A 227 -33.72 -13.67 11.71
N ARG A 228 -32.74 -13.58 10.81
CA ARG A 228 -32.04 -12.30 10.55
C ARG A 228 -32.98 -11.34 9.80
N PRO A 229 -33.17 -10.10 10.27
CA PRO A 229 -33.94 -9.13 9.52
C PRO A 229 -33.32 -8.81 8.16
N GLU A 230 -34.13 -8.70 7.12
CA GLU A 230 -33.65 -8.50 5.75
C GLU A 230 -33.06 -7.11 5.51
N ASN A 231 -33.52 -6.13 6.27
CA ASN A 231 -33.05 -4.74 6.21
C ASN A 231 -31.90 -4.43 7.17
N LEU A 232 -31.22 -5.47 7.67
CA LEU A 232 -30.01 -5.38 8.48
C LEU A 232 -28.79 -5.79 7.64
N PHE A 233 -27.98 -4.80 7.28
CA PHE A 233 -26.86 -4.97 6.37
C PHE A 233 -25.51 -4.90 7.09
N THR A 234 -24.55 -5.63 6.55
CA THR A 234 -23.13 -5.59 6.92
C THR A 234 -22.35 -5.58 5.62
N ILE A 235 -21.57 -4.52 5.37
CA ILE A 235 -20.88 -4.34 4.07
C ILE A 235 -19.43 -4.81 4.21
N ASN A 236 -19.16 -6.04 3.79
CA ASN A 236 -17.83 -6.65 3.83
C ASN A 236 -17.21 -6.86 2.44
N SER A 237 -18.05 -6.91 1.42
CA SER A 237 -17.68 -7.05 0.01
C SER A 237 -18.42 -6.02 -0.85
N ASP A 238 -17.92 -5.87 -2.07
CA ASP A 238 -18.58 -5.10 -3.13
C ASP A 238 -19.97 -5.66 -3.45
N GLN A 239 -20.15 -6.97 -3.38
CA GLN A 239 -21.45 -7.62 -3.51
C GLN A 239 -22.41 -7.21 -2.39
N ASP A 240 -21.97 -7.19 -1.13
CA ASP A 240 -22.82 -6.75 -0.01
C ASP A 240 -23.27 -5.30 -0.20
N ALA A 241 -22.36 -4.43 -0.66
CA ALA A 241 -22.68 -3.04 -0.98
C ALA A 241 -23.71 -2.95 -2.12
N PHE A 242 -23.54 -3.73 -3.18
CA PHE A 242 -24.49 -3.79 -4.30
C PHE A 242 -25.88 -4.28 -3.85
N TYR A 243 -25.95 -5.39 -3.10
CA TYR A 243 -27.21 -5.91 -2.56
C TYR A 243 -27.90 -4.90 -1.65
N THR A 244 -27.14 -4.23 -0.78
CA THR A 244 -27.67 -3.16 0.09
C THR A 244 -28.26 -2.01 -0.74
N LEU A 245 -27.54 -1.57 -1.77
CA LEU A 245 -27.98 -0.49 -2.66
C LEU A 245 -29.26 -0.86 -3.41
N MET A 246 -29.33 -2.07 -3.97
CA MET A 246 -30.49 -2.55 -4.72
C MET A 246 -31.71 -2.73 -3.82
N ASN A 247 -31.55 -3.27 -2.61
CA ASN A 247 -32.64 -3.40 -1.66
C ASN A 247 -33.23 -2.04 -1.26
N LEU A 248 -32.35 -1.06 -0.99
CA LEU A 248 -32.78 0.31 -0.69
C LEU A 248 -33.50 0.95 -1.87
N LYS A 249 -32.95 0.81 -3.08
CA LYS A 249 -33.58 1.33 -4.31
C LYS A 249 -34.99 0.76 -4.49
N GLU A 250 -35.13 -0.56 -4.40
CA GLU A 250 -36.41 -1.24 -4.56
C GLU A 250 -37.46 -0.73 -3.54
N LYS A 251 -37.03 -0.49 -2.30
CA LYS A 251 -37.89 0.10 -1.26
C LYS A 251 -38.34 1.52 -1.59
N PHE A 252 -37.43 2.37 -2.07
CA PHE A 252 -37.78 3.73 -2.49
C PHE A 252 -38.65 3.78 -3.75
N ASP A 253 -38.50 2.81 -4.66
CA ASP A 253 -39.32 2.72 -5.87
C ASP A 253 -40.76 2.26 -5.57
N LYS A 254 -40.95 1.40 -4.56
CA LYS A 254 -42.25 0.79 -4.23
C LYS A 254 -43.10 1.61 -3.25
N THR A 255 -42.47 2.35 -2.35
CA THR A 255 -43.15 2.94 -1.20
C THR A 255 -42.66 4.36 -0.91
N GLU A 256 -43.61 5.26 -0.64
CA GLU A 256 -43.29 6.56 -0.05
C GLU A 256 -43.08 6.39 1.46
N PHE A 257 -41.99 6.95 1.98
CA PHE A 257 -41.65 6.89 3.39
C PHE A 257 -41.91 8.22 4.09
N ASP A 258 -42.38 8.14 5.34
CA ASP A 258 -42.47 9.30 6.22
C ASP A 258 -41.11 9.96 6.40
N ARG A 259 -41.10 11.27 6.61
CA ARG A 259 -39.88 12.04 6.91
C ARG A 259 -39.13 11.56 8.16
N ASP A 260 -39.83 10.86 9.05
CA ASP A 260 -39.29 10.35 10.32
C ASP A 260 -38.59 8.99 10.15
N THR A 261 -38.73 8.34 9.00
CA THR A 261 -38.07 7.05 8.71
C THR A 261 -36.61 7.28 8.36
N LYS A 262 -35.70 6.52 8.96
CA LYS A 262 -34.25 6.70 8.81
C LYS A 262 -33.53 5.44 8.34
N ILE A 263 -32.49 5.61 7.54
CA ILE A 263 -31.42 4.64 7.32
C ILE A 263 -30.38 4.89 8.41
N VAL A 264 -30.30 3.97 9.35
CA VAL A 264 -29.41 4.07 10.51
C VAL A 264 -28.07 3.43 10.15
N ILE A 265 -27.00 4.20 10.24
CA ILE A 265 -25.64 3.73 9.99
C ILE A 265 -24.92 3.72 11.33
N TYR A 266 -24.53 2.54 11.78
CA TYR A 266 -23.96 2.34 13.09
C TYR A 266 -22.50 1.90 12.99
N GLY A 267 -21.59 2.68 13.58
CA GLY A 267 -20.17 2.35 13.66
C GLY A 267 -19.26 3.57 13.55
N HIS A 268 -18.03 3.44 14.04
CA HIS A 268 -17.04 4.51 14.10
C HIS A 268 -15.81 4.16 13.25
N CYS A 269 -15.95 4.22 11.92
CA CYS A 269 -14.89 3.87 10.96
C CYS A 269 -15.08 4.59 9.61
N LEU A 270 -14.04 4.64 8.78
CA LEU A 270 -14.11 5.26 7.44
C LEU A 270 -15.15 4.58 6.55
N ASN A 271 -15.34 3.25 6.67
CA ASN A 271 -16.35 2.51 5.91
C ASN A 271 -17.77 3.04 6.15
N ALA A 272 -18.10 3.47 7.37
CA ALA A 272 -19.42 4.04 7.67
C ALA A 272 -19.64 5.36 6.91
N LEU A 273 -18.63 6.23 6.88
CA LEU A 273 -18.69 7.50 6.15
C LEU A 273 -18.66 7.29 4.63
N ALA A 274 -17.86 6.34 4.14
CA ALA A 274 -17.82 5.96 2.72
C ALA A 274 -19.18 5.43 2.25
N CYS A 275 -19.82 4.58 3.06
CA CYS A 275 -21.18 4.10 2.80
C CYS A 275 -22.19 5.27 2.67
N ILE A 276 -22.14 6.25 3.57
CA ILE A 276 -22.96 7.48 3.45
C ILE A 276 -22.67 8.19 2.13
N ALA A 277 -21.39 8.37 1.79
CA ALA A 277 -20.98 9.07 0.57
C ALA A 277 -21.53 8.39 -0.70
N GLY A 278 -21.40 7.06 -0.80
CA GLY A 278 -21.92 6.30 -1.95
C GLY A 278 -23.43 6.35 -2.08
N LEU A 279 -24.17 6.28 -0.95
CA LEU A 279 -25.63 6.37 -0.96
C LEU A 279 -26.15 7.79 -1.26
N LEU A 280 -25.45 8.83 -0.82
CA LEU A 280 -25.73 10.22 -1.19
C LEU A 280 -25.51 10.46 -2.70
N GLU A 281 -24.40 9.96 -3.23
CA GLU A 281 -24.06 10.08 -4.66
C GLU A 281 -25.06 9.32 -5.54
N PHE A 282 -25.57 8.19 -5.06
CA PHE A 282 -26.67 7.47 -5.71
C PHE A 282 -27.98 8.27 -5.78
N GLY A 283 -28.16 9.28 -4.91
CA GLY A 283 -29.30 10.19 -4.91
C GLY A 283 -30.26 10.03 -3.72
N ILE A 284 -29.91 9.24 -2.70
CA ILE A 284 -30.73 9.17 -1.48
C ILE A 284 -30.56 10.48 -0.70
N LYS A 285 -31.69 11.12 -0.35
CA LYS A 285 -31.70 12.41 0.35
C LYS A 285 -31.06 12.29 1.73
N SER A 286 -30.28 13.30 2.10
CA SER A 286 -29.56 13.32 3.37
C SER A 286 -30.46 13.22 4.60
N SER A 287 -31.71 13.70 4.50
CA SER A 287 -32.74 13.63 5.56
C SER A 287 -33.05 12.22 6.04
N PHE A 288 -32.80 11.20 5.22
CA PHE A 288 -33.00 9.80 5.60
C PHE A 288 -31.86 9.25 6.44
N PHE A 289 -30.66 9.84 6.46
CA PHE A 289 -29.53 9.26 7.18
C PHE A 289 -29.45 9.70 8.64
N VAL A 290 -29.14 8.74 9.51
CA VAL A 290 -28.66 9.00 10.87
C VAL A 290 -27.39 8.19 11.08
N LEU A 291 -26.31 8.86 11.47
CA LEU A 291 -25.06 8.23 11.88
C LEU A 291 -25.07 8.06 13.41
N VAL A 292 -24.79 6.85 13.89
CA VAL A 292 -24.64 6.56 15.32
C VAL A 292 -23.25 5.96 15.55
N GLU A 293 -22.41 6.69 16.29
CA GLU A 293 -21.06 6.25 16.63
C GLU A 293 -21.03 5.69 18.06
N PRO A 294 -20.56 4.45 18.26
CA PRO A 294 -20.38 3.90 19.60
C PRO A 294 -19.32 4.66 20.41
N ALA A 295 -19.37 4.50 21.74
CA ALA A 295 -18.30 4.98 22.59
C ALA A 295 -17.09 4.05 22.42
N THR A 296 -16.16 4.42 21.56
CA THR A 296 -14.93 3.64 21.37
C THR A 296 -14.00 3.78 22.56
N CYS A 297 -13.31 2.69 22.91
CA CYS A 297 -12.13 2.80 23.76
C CYS A 297 -11.04 3.54 22.98
N PRO A 298 -10.26 4.44 23.60
CA PRO A 298 -9.12 5.10 22.95
C PRO A 298 -8.03 4.14 22.43
N SER A 299 -8.13 2.84 22.71
CA SER A 299 -7.27 1.79 22.15
C SER A 299 -7.72 1.28 20.77
N GLU A 300 -8.93 1.62 20.33
CA GLU A 300 -9.44 1.23 19.01
C GLU A 300 -8.97 2.26 18.00
N ASN A 301 -8.03 1.82 17.18
CA ASN A 301 -7.42 2.58 16.10
C ASN A 301 -8.48 3.00 15.06
N ILE A 302 -8.90 4.27 15.09
CA ILE A 302 -9.91 4.81 14.17
C ILE A 302 -9.24 5.55 13.02
N ASP A 303 -9.42 5.06 11.80
CA ASP A 303 -8.73 5.48 10.58
C ASP A 303 -8.74 7.00 10.28
N TYR A 304 -9.73 7.77 10.73
CA TYR A 304 -9.83 9.22 10.46
C TYR A 304 -9.74 10.12 11.71
N ALA A 305 -9.70 9.55 12.91
CA ALA A 305 -9.55 10.31 14.16
C ALA A 305 -8.09 10.72 14.44
N TYR A 306 -7.14 10.23 13.64
CA TYR A 306 -5.71 10.54 13.76
C TYR A 306 -5.34 11.98 13.43
N ASN A 307 -6.21 12.70 12.72
CA ASN A 307 -5.99 14.08 12.34
C ASN A 307 -7.19 14.94 12.78
N THR A 308 -6.99 15.74 13.83
CA THR A 308 -8.03 16.59 14.39
C THR A 308 -8.63 17.58 13.39
N PRO A 309 -7.84 18.29 12.54
CA PRO A 309 -8.38 19.10 11.45
C PRO A 309 -9.34 18.34 10.51
N VAL A 310 -8.94 17.16 10.00
CA VAL A 310 -9.77 16.36 9.09
C VAL A 310 -11.03 15.87 9.79
N TYR A 311 -10.92 15.36 11.01
CA TYR A 311 -12.06 14.91 11.81
C TYR A 311 -13.08 16.03 12.04
N ASN A 312 -12.62 17.23 12.40
CA ASN A 312 -13.49 18.38 12.61
C ASN A 312 -14.14 18.86 11.30
N SER A 313 -13.42 18.81 10.19
CA SER A 313 -13.98 19.11 8.86
C SER A 313 -15.06 18.11 8.45
N LEU A 314 -14.87 16.82 8.73
CA LEU A 314 -15.89 15.79 8.49
C LEU A 314 -17.14 16.04 9.33
N LYS A 315 -17.00 16.41 10.61
CA LYS A 315 -18.15 16.81 11.44
C LYS A 315 -18.90 18.01 10.87
N ALA A 316 -18.18 19.06 10.46
CA ALA A 316 -18.79 20.22 9.83
C ALA A 316 -19.47 19.86 8.50
N THR A 317 -18.89 18.93 7.75
CA THR A 317 -19.44 18.45 6.48
C THR A 317 -20.74 17.68 6.70
N LEU A 318 -20.78 16.75 7.65
CA LEU A 318 -22.00 16.02 8.02
C LEU A 318 -23.12 16.98 8.45
N GLN A 319 -22.80 18.00 9.24
CA GLN A 319 -23.74 19.06 9.62
C GLN A 319 -24.23 19.86 8.40
N SER A 320 -23.33 20.23 7.48
CA SER A 320 -23.70 20.95 6.25
C SER A 320 -24.59 20.12 5.32
N CYS A 321 -24.40 18.79 5.30
CA CYS A 321 -25.24 17.85 4.60
C CYS A 321 -26.58 17.60 5.30
N GLN A 322 -26.83 18.19 6.48
CA GLN A 322 -28.02 17.96 7.31
C GLN A 322 -28.17 16.49 7.75
N ILE A 323 -27.05 15.80 7.97
CA ILE A 323 -27.04 14.44 8.50
C ILE A 323 -26.93 14.51 10.02
N GLU A 324 -27.87 13.86 10.70
CA GLU A 324 -27.88 13.77 12.16
C GLU A 324 -26.82 12.75 12.60
N ALA A 325 -25.91 13.16 13.50
CA ALA A 325 -24.85 12.31 14.02
C ALA A 325 -24.90 12.25 15.56
N TYR A 326 -24.99 11.05 16.11
CA TYR A 326 -25.04 10.78 17.55
C TYR A 326 -23.78 10.06 17.99
N TYR A 327 -23.00 10.71 18.85
CA TYR A 327 -21.72 10.20 19.34
C TYR A 327 -21.85 9.57 20.72
N HIS A 328 -21.09 8.51 20.99
CA HIS A 328 -21.07 7.79 22.27
C HIS A 328 -22.41 7.12 22.62
N TYR A 329 -23.05 6.52 21.62
CA TYR A 329 -24.26 5.72 21.77
C TYR A 329 -24.00 4.28 21.32
N SER A 330 -24.18 3.32 22.23
CA SER A 330 -24.02 1.90 21.92
C SER A 330 -25.36 1.30 21.51
N PHE A 331 -25.32 0.30 20.63
CA PHE A 331 -26.51 -0.44 20.24
C PHE A 331 -27.13 -1.15 21.46
N SER A 332 -28.47 -1.09 21.56
CA SER A 332 -29.25 -1.72 22.63
C SER A 332 -30.10 -2.86 22.10
N SER A 333 -31.04 -2.57 21.20
CA SER A 333 -31.97 -3.55 20.62
C SER A 333 -32.65 -2.99 19.37
N TYR A 334 -33.36 -3.84 18.63
CA TYR A 334 -34.26 -3.44 17.55
C TYR A 334 -35.62 -4.13 17.69
N GLU A 335 -36.66 -3.49 17.17
CA GLU A 335 -38.01 -4.03 17.03
C GLU A 335 -38.19 -4.51 15.59
N THR A 336 -38.88 -5.64 15.41
CA THR A 336 -39.13 -6.25 14.09
C THR A 336 -40.61 -6.49 13.86
N GLU A 337 -41.02 -6.40 12.60
CA GLU A 337 -42.31 -6.86 12.12
C GLU A 337 -42.11 -7.92 11.02
N GLU A 338 -42.95 -8.95 11.03
CA GLU A 338 -42.96 -10.00 10.01
C GLU A 338 -44.07 -9.73 8.99
N THR A 339 -43.70 -9.75 7.72
CA THR A 339 -44.65 -9.57 6.62
C THR A 339 -45.41 -10.87 6.40
N VAL A 340 -46.71 -10.89 6.70
CA VAL A 340 -47.55 -12.11 6.69
C VAL A 340 -47.52 -12.87 5.35
N VAL A 341 -47.28 -12.18 4.22
CA VAL A 341 -47.27 -12.80 2.88
C VAL A 341 -45.91 -13.42 2.55
N THR A 342 -44.81 -12.69 2.78
CA THR A 342 -43.46 -13.09 2.38
C THR A 342 -42.69 -13.78 3.52
N HIS A 343 -43.21 -13.74 4.75
CA HIS A 343 -42.55 -14.14 6.00
C HIS A 343 -41.21 -13.41 6.23
N GLU A 344 -41.04 -12.25 5.59
CA GLU A 344 -39.85 -11.42 5.71
C GLU A 344 -39.90 -10.63 7.01
N ILE A 345 -38.86 -10.78 7.83
CA ILE A 345 -38.68 -10.04 9.07
C ILE A 345 -37.94 -8.74 8.75
N ASN A 346 -38.55 -7.59 9.05
CA ASN A 346 -37.95 -6.29 8.86
C ASN A 346 -37.87 -5.54 10.19
N ILE A 347 -36.74 -4.89 10.43
CA ILE A 347 -36.57 -3.93 11.53
C ILE A 347 -37.47 -2.73 11.27
N THR A 348 -38.27 -2.35 12.26
CA THR A 348 -39.13 -1.15 12.21
C THR A 348 -38.59 -0.04 13.10
N LYS A 349 -37.91 -0.38 14.18
CA LYS A 349 -37.34 0.59 15.13
C LYS A 349 -36.01 0.10 15.70
N VAL A 350 -35.05 1.01 15.89
CA VAL A 350 -33.74 0.68 16.49
C VAL A 350 -33.50 1.57 17.70
N HIS A 351 -32.97 0.98 18.77
CA HIS A 351 -32.70 1.64 20.05
C HIS A 351 -31.20 1.69 20.36
N PHE A 352 -30.74 2.85 20.79
CA PHE A 352 -29.37 3.07 21.23
C PHE A 352 -29.33 3.70 22.62
N GLN A 353 -28.30 3.36 23.39
CA GLN A 353 -28.14 3.80 24.76
C GLN A 353 -26.78 4.49 24.95
N SER A 354 -26.81 5.64 25.61
CA SER A 354 -25.65 6.29 26.22
C SER A 354 -25.79 6.24 27.74
N GLN A 355 -24.82 6.75 28.49
CA GLN A 355 -24.77 6.63 29.96
C GLN A 355 -26.08 7.02 30.65
N ASN A 356 -26.75 8.08 30.19
CA ASN A 356 -27.96 8.61 30.82
C ASN A 356 -29.13 8.83 29.84
N ARG A 357 -29.05 8.34 28.59
CA ARG A 357 -30.06 8.63 27.56
C ARG A 357 -30.27 7.43 26.65
N VAL A 358 -31.52 7.19 26.27
CA VAL A 358 -31.90 6.24 25.22
C VAL A 358 -32.48 7.05 24.06
N ILE A 359 -32.05 6.73 22.86
CA ILE A 359 -32.58 7.29 21.61
C ILE A 359 -33.11 6.16 20.74
N SER A 360 -34.13 6.45 19.94
CA SER A 360 -34.75 5.44 19.09
C SER A 360 -35.18 6.04 17.76
N PHE A 361 -35.01 5.30 16.68
CA PHE A 361 -35.35 5.74 15.32
C PHE A 361 -36.27 4.73 14.64
N LYS A 362 -37.30 5.21 13.94
CA LYS A 362 -38.06 4.40 12.99
C LYS A 362 -37.11 4.09 11.82
N ALA A 363 -36.77 2.81 11.61
CA ALA A 363 -35.68 2.42 10.73
C ALA A 363 -36.20 1.79 9.43
N LEU A 364 -35.74 2.32 8.30
CA LEU A 364 -35.89 1.70 6.98
C LEU A 364 -34.89 0.56 6.80
N ALA A 365 -33.66 0.80 7.26
CA ALA A 365 -32.55 -0.13 7.24
C ALA A 365 -31.56 0.20 8.35
N LEU A 366 -30.86 -0.82 8.84
CA LEU A 366 -29.73 -0.69 9.75
C LEU A 366 -28.48 -1.23 9.05
N ILE A 367 -27.50 -0.37 8.81
CA ILE A 367 -26.20 -0.77 8.25
C ILE A 367 -25.18 -0.77 9.39
N SER A 368 -24.61 -1.93 9.67
CA SER A 368 -23.70 -2.13 10.80
C SER A 368 -22.24 -2.22 10.37
N PHE A 369 -21.44 -1.41 11.05
CA PHE A 369 -19.98 -1.42 11.03
C PHE A 369 -19.42 -1.65 12.44
N GLU A 370 -20.04 -2.57 13.20
CA GLU A 370 -19.51 -3.12 14.46
C GLU A 370 -18.11 -3.73 14.23
N PRO A 371 -17.16 -3.65 15.19
CA PRO A 371 -15.79 -4.12 15.01
C PRO A 371 -15.69 -5.49 14.34
N LYS A 372 -14.74 -5.61 13.41
CA LYS A 372 -14.59 -6.80 12.58
C LYS A 372 -14.21 -8.01 13.44
N THR A 373 -14.92 -9.12 13.28
CA THR A 373 -14.59 -10.39 13.92
C THR A 373 -14.48 -11.52 12.90
N ILE A 374 -14.01 -12.69 13.32
CA ILE A 374 -13.92 -13.86 12.44
C ILE A 374 -15.34 -14.39 12.23
N ASN A 375 -15.69 -14.69 10.97
CA ASN A 375 -16.98 -15.30 10.62
C ASN A 375 -17.25 -16.52 11.52
N TYR A 376 -18.45 -16.59 12.10
CA TYR A 376 -18.80 -17.61 13.09
C TYR A 376 -18.70 -19.03 12.52
N VAL A 377 -19.24 -19.25 11.32
CA VAL A 377 -19.22 -20.56 10.63
C VAL A 377 -17.79 -20.98 10.35
N THR A 378 -16.97 -20.06 9.80
CA THR A 378 -15.55 -20.34 9.56
C THR A 378 -14.80 -20.62 10.86
N ARG A 379 -15.06 -19.87 11.94
CA ARG A 379 -14.44 -20.11 13.24
C ARG A 379 -14.77 -21.51 13.77
N LEU A 380 -16.02 -21.95 13.64
CA LEU A 380 -16.42 -23.32 14.01
C LEU A 380 -15.69 -24.36 13.16
N ALA A 381 -15.58 -24.15 11.85
CA ALA A 381 -14.85 -25.05 10.95
C ALA A 381 -13.39 -25.24 11.40
N LEU A 382 -12.70 -24.13 11.72
CA LEU A 382 -11.31 -24.16 12.20
C LEU A 382 -11.16 -24.91 13.53
N GLN A 383 -12.10 -24.70 14.46
CA GLN A 383 -12.13 -25.38 15.75
C GLN A 383 -12.39 -26.88 15.61
N LYS A 384 -13.38 -27.28 14.79
CA LYS A 384 -13.68 -28.69 14.48
C LYS A 384 -12.48 -29.39 13.84
N ALA A 385 -11.72 -28.67 13.00
CA ALA A 385 -10.47 -29.16 12.42
C ALA A 385 -9.29 -29.26 13.40
N CYS A 386 -9.47 -28.91 14.68
CA CYS A 386 -8.40 -28.92 15.69
C CYS A 386 -7.18 -28.09 15.29
N LEU A 387 -7.41 -26.96 14.59
CA LEU A 387 -6.37 -25.96 14.35
C LEU A 387 -6.16 -25.13 15.61
N THR A 388 -4.91 -24.83 15.95
CA THR A 388 -4.61 -24.07 17.16
C THR A 388 -5.18 -22.66 17.08
N PHE A 389 -6.02 -22.31 18.05
CA PHE A 389 -6.76 -21.05 18.07
C PHE A 389 -6.65 -20.38 19.46
N ASP A 390 -6.18 -19.13 19.49
CA ASP A 390 -6.02 -18.31 20.71
C ASP A 390 -6.57 -16.90 20.44
N GLY A 391 -7.90 -16.81 20.34
CA GLY A 391 -8.64 -15.65 19.84
C GLY A 391 -8.51 -15.43 18.32
N LYS A 392 -7.38 -15.87 17.72
CA LYS A 392 -7.05 -15.87 16.30
C LYS A 392 -6.37 -17.21 15.94
N LEU A 393 -6.31 -17.54 14.64
CA LEU A 393 -5.59 -18.73 14.15
C LEU A 393 -4.09 -18.58 14.37
N VAL A 394 -3.49 -19.56 15.05
CA VAL A 394 -2.08 -19.49 15.46
C VAL A 394 -1.17 -20.04 14.37
N ILE A 395 -0.21 -19.21 13.94
CA ILE A 395 0.76 -19.53 12.87
C ILE A 395 2.21 -19.41 13.35
N ASP A 396 3.12 -20.09 12.67
CA ASP A 396 4.56 -19.83 12.83
C ASP A 396 5.11 -18.74 11.92
N SER A 397 6.43 -18.54 12.01
CA SER A 397 7.22 -17.63 11.18
C SER A 397 7.13 -17.94 9.68
N ASP A 398 6.68 -19.12 9.27
CA ASP A 398 6.47 -19.53 7.88
C ASP A 398 4.98 -19.58 7.49
N PHE A 399 4.12 -18.91 8.25
CA PHE A 399 2.68 -18.83 8.02
C PHE A 399 1.96 -20.18 8.12
N LEU A 400 2.63 -21.21 8.66
CA LEU A 400 2.04 -22.54 8.85
C LEU A 400 1.29 -22.60 10.17
N THR A 401 0.16 -23.31 10.12
CA THR A 401 -0.60 -23.66 11.33
C THR A 401 0.09 -24.79 12.11
N ASN A 402 -0.63 -25.49 12.99
CA ASN A 402 -0.17 -26.77 13.53
C ASN A 402 -0.20 -27.91 12.49
N ASP A 403 -0.73 -27.67 11.29
CA ASP A 403 -0.67 -28.58 10.16
C ASP A 403 0.32 -28.08 9.10
N LYS A 404 1.20 -28.97 8.60
CA LYS A 404 2.23 -28.63 7.61
C LYS A 404 1.68 -28.32 6.22
N ASN A 405 0.43 -28.66 5.94
CA ASN A 405 -0.22 -28.42 4.65
C ASN A 405 -1.24 -27.28 4.71
N ILE A 406 -1.43 -26.67 5.88
CA ILE A 406 -2.41 -25.59 6.07
C ILE A 406 -1.68 -24.31 6.48
N TYR A 407 -1.80 -23.32 5.62
CA TYR A 407 -1.31 -21.97 5.80
C TYR A 407 -2.41 -21.06 6.34
N GLY A 408 -2.03 -20.07 7.14
CA GLY A 408 -2.92 -19.00 7.59
C GLY A 408 -2.24 -17.65 7.44
N ALA A 409 -3.00 -16.64 7.02
CA ALA A 409 -2.50 -15.26 7.00
C ALA A 409 -3.62 -14.22 7.10
N GLY A 410 -3.25 -12.94 7.20
CA GLY A 410 -4.20 -11.82 7.31
C GLY A 410 -4.78 -11.64 8.71
N SER A 411 -5.80 -10.79 8.83
CA SER A 411 -6.34 -10.35 10.13
C SER A 411 -6.87 -11.46 11.04
N LEU A 412 -7.15 -12.66 10.48
CA LEU A 412 -7.59 -13.84 11.23
C LEU A 412 -6.46 -14.51 12.02
N THR A 413 -5.20 -14.13 11.78
CA THR A 413 -4.02 -14.83 12.31
C THR A 413 -3.30 -14.10 13.42
N ARG A 414 -2.55 -14.87 14.21
CA ARG A 414 -1.57 -14.41 15.20
C ARG A 414 -0.38 -15.37 15.24
N TYR A 415 0.81 -14.85 15.49
CA TYR A 415 2.01 -15.68 15.66
C TYR A 415 2.03 -16.50 16.97
N LYS A 416 2.69 -17.66 16.96
CA LYS A 416 2.93 -18.46 18.18
C LYS A 416 3.63 -17.61 19.25
N LYS A 417 3.15 -17.67 20.51
CA LYS A 417 3.69 -16.89 21.65
C LYS A 417 5.21 -17.05 21.87
N LYS A 418 5.81 -18.16 21.43
CA LYS A 418 7.26 -18.41 21.49
C LYS A 418 8.11 -17.35 20.77
N TYR A 419 7.51 -16.57 19.86
CA TYR A 419 8.19 -15.50 19.14
C TYR A 419 8.16 -14.16 19.88
N TYR A 420 7.42 -14.04 20.99
CA TYR A 420 7.28 -12.81 21.78
C TYR A 420 6.86 -11.57 20.94
N CYS A 421 6.06 -11.80 19.91
CA CYS A 421 5.64 -10.78 18.93
C CYS A 421 4.12 -10.57 18.95
N ASP A 422 3.48 -10.56 20.12
CA ASP A 422 2.01 -10.41 20.24
C ASP A 422 1.45 -9.10 19.65
N HIS A 423 2.31 -8.09 19.48
CA HIS A 423 1.99 -6.81 18.83
C HIS A 423 2.05 -6.89 17.29
N TYR A 424 2.63 -7.95 16.74
CA TYR A 424 2.88 -8.15 15.32
C TYR A 424 1.70 -8.87 14.65
N ASN A 425 0.55 -8.21 14.60
CA ASN A 425 -0.66 -8.76 13.97
C ASN A 425 -0.75 -8.31 12.51
N HIS A 426 -1.00 -9.24 11.59
CA HIS A 426 -1.13 -8.99 10.15
C HIS A 426 -2.19 -7.94 9.77
N GLU A 427 -3.15 -7.65 10.65
CA GLU A 427 -4.13 -6.57 10.45
C GLU A 427 -3.49 -5.18 10.35
N ASN A 428 -2.28 -5.01 10.90
CA ASN A 428 -1.53 -3.77 10.91
C ASN A 428 -0.43 -3.74 9.84
N TYR A 429 -0.50 -4.58 8.81
CA TYR A 429 0.52 -4.68 7.76
C TYR A 429 -0.11 -4.80 6.39
N SER A 430 0.67 -4.51 5.35
CA SER A 430 0.19 -4.58 3.97
C SER A 430 -0.18 -6.01 3.60
N SER A 431 -1.47 -6.23 3.32
CA SER A 431 -1.97 -7.53 2.82
C SER A 431 -1.28 -7.95 1.52
N HIS A 432 -0.90 -6.97 0.70
CA HIS A 432 -0.17 -7.19 -0.53
C HIS A 432 1.22 -7.80 -0.26
N GLU A 433 2.02 -7.19 0.65
CA GLU A 433 3.37 -7.68 1.00
C GLU A 433 3.32 -9.07 1.65
N ILE A 434 2.34 -9.30 2.54
CA ILE A 434 2.16 -10.62 3.17
C ILE A 434 1.84 -11.70 2.11
N GLY A 435 0.93 -11.43 1.18
CA GLY A 435 0.58 -12.37 0.11
C GLY A 435 1.76 -12.70 -0.79
N ALA A 436 2.58 -11.69 -1.13
CA ALA A 436 3.80 -11.86 -1.93
C ALA A 436 4.83 -12.75 -1.21
N GLU A 437 5.07 -12.51 0.08
CA GLU A 437 6.02 -13.28 0.88
C GLU A 437 5.60 -14.75 1.02
N ILE A 438 4.31 -15.01 1.21
CA ILE A 438 3.79 -16.39 1.28
C ILE A 438 3.98 -17.10 -0.05
N ALA A 439 3.66 -16.45 -1.17
CA ALA A 439 3.83 -17.02 -2.50
C ALA A 439 5.30 -17.36 -2.78
N TYR A 440 6.22 -16.45 -2.46
CA TYR A 440 7.66 -16.66 -2.59
C TYR A 440 8.14 -17.87 -1.77
N ARG A 441 7.77 -17.95 -0.49
CA ARG A 441 8.17 -19.08 0.37
C ARG A 441 7.56 -20.40 -0.06
N PHE A 442 6.30 -20.39 -0.47
CA PHE A 442 5.61 -21.58 -0.94
C PHE A 442 6.25 -22.14 -2.23
N GLN A 443 6.58 -21.28 -3.20
CA GLN A 443 7.31 -21.70 -4.41
C GLN A 443 8.67 -22.31 -4.06
N LYS A 444 9.43 -21.66 -3.18
CA LYS A 444 10.73 -22.18 -2.71
C LYS A 444 10.58 -23.55 -2.04
N ARG A 445 9.53 -23.71 -1.23
CA ARG A 445 9.22 -24.99 -0.55
C ARG A 445 8.94 -26.10 -1.54
N ILE A 446 8.03 -25.89 -2.51
CA ILE A 446 7.70 -26.91 -3.52
C ILE A 446 8.97 -27.33 -4.28
N GLN A 447 9.77 -26.36 -4.74
CA GLN A 447 11.01 -26.66 -5.46
C GLN A 447 12.00 -27.50 -4.62
N MET A 448 12.10 -27.22 -3.31
CA MET A 448 12.96 -28.00 -2.41
C MET A 448 12.44 -29.43 -2.18
N GLU A 449 11.14 -29.56 -1.84
CA GLU A 449 10.49 -30.85 -1.56
C GLU A 449 10.69 -31.82 -2.74
N GLU A 450 10.61 -31.30 -3.97
CA GLU A 450 10.87 -32.09 -5.18
C GLU A 450 12.32 -32.48 -5.41
N SER A 451 13.26 -31.62 -5.03
CA SER A 451 14.69 -31.93 -5.11
C SER A 451 15.13 -32.96 -4.05
N GLY A 452 14.19 -33.50 -3.25
CA GLY A 452 14.46 -34.40 -2.13
C GLY A 452 15.14 -33.71 -0.96
N LYS A 453 15.17 -32.36 -0.95
CA LYS A 453 15.76 -31.57 0.12
C LYS A 453 14.68 -31.18 1.12
N SER A 454 15.00 -31.29 2.41
CA SER A 454 14.14 -30.74 3.45
C SER A 454 14.10 -29.22 3.31
N TYR A 455 12.90 -28.64 3.25
CA TYR A 455 12.73 -27.21 3.45
C TYR A 455 13.10 -26.89 4.89
N LEU A 456 14.32 -26.38 5.10
CA LEU A 456 14.75 -25.85 6.38
C LEU A 456 14.57 -24.34 6.32
N SER A 457 13.59 -23.84 7.07
CA SER A 457 13.49 -22.41 7.30
C SER A 457 14.70 -21.96 8.13
N GLU A 458 15.65 -21.29 7.47
CA GLU A 458 16.86 -20.77 8.11
C GLU A 458 16.55 -19.62 9.09
N LYS A 459 15.39 -18.96 8.91
CA LYS A 459 14.95 -17.84 9.76
C LYS A 459 14.10 -18.32 10.92
N ARG A 460 14.65 -18.20 12.13
CA ARG A 460 13.90 -18.38 13.39
C ARG A 460 13.05 -17.15 13.78
N SER A 461 13.22 -16.03 13.09
CA SER A 461 12.51 -14.78 13.35
C SER A 461 11.31 -14.59 12.42
N VAL A 462 10.33 -13.84 12.90
CA VAL A 462 9.20 -13.38 12.08
C VAL A 462 9.71 -12.41 11.01
N THR A 463 9.07 -12.41 9.84
CA THR A 463 9.38 -11.49 8.74
C THR A 463 9.10 -10.06 9.15
N GLU A 464 10.00 -9.14 8.80
CA GLU A 464 9.72 -7.71 8.90
C GLU A 464 9.08 -7.21 7.61
N PHE A 465 7.85 -6.74 7.73
CA PHE A 465 7.08 -6.08 6.67
C PHE A 465 7.32 -4.58 6.66
N THR A 466 7.59 -4.04 5.48
CA THR A 466 8.05 -2.65 5.27
C THR A 466 7.12 -1.83 4.38
N HIS A 467 6.24 -2.48 3.63
CA HIS A 467 5.32 -1.80 2.73
C HIS A 467 4.27 -1.01 3.52
N PRO A 468 3.84 0.16 2.99
CA PRO A 468 2.87 0.98 3.69
C PRO A 468 1.48 0.34 3.69
N ILE A 469 0.68 0.72 4.67
CA ILE A 469 -0.77 0.53 4.64
C ILE A 469 -1.36 1.71 3.88
N VAL A 470 -2.21 1.42 2.90
CA VAL A 470 -2.86 2.42 2.05
C VAL A 470 -4.36 2.35 2.25
N VAL A 471 -4.95 3.49 2.56
CA VAL A 471 -6.39 3.66 2.79
C VAL A 471 -6.91 4.78 1.90
N THR A 472 -7.82 4.46 1.00
CA THR A 472 -8.49 5.41 0.10
C THR A 472 -10.00 5.26 0.19
N CYS A 473 -10.72 6.39 0.18
CA CYS A 473 -12.17 6.40 0.07
C CYS A 473 -12.70 7.76 -0.36
N LYS A 474 -13.97 7.76 -0.78
CA LYS A 474 -14.79 8.96 -0.93
C LYS A 474 -15.59 9.19 0.34
N LEU A 475 -15.67 10.43 0.80
CA LEU A 475 -16.37 10.81 2.02
C LEU A 475 -17.50 11.80 1.73
N PRO A 476 -18.49 11.93 2.63
CA PRO A 476 -19.65 12.80 2.42
C PRO A 476 -19.20 14.23 2.08
N GLY A 477 -19.92 14.93 1.21
CA GLY A 477 -19.53 16.26 0.73
C GLY A 477 -18.53 16.27 -0.43
N GLY A 478 -18.23 15.11 -1.02
CA GLY A 478 -17.37 15.00 -2.20
C GLY A 478 -15.87 14.97 -1.90
N TRP A 479 -15.50 14.74 -0.64
CA TRP A 479 -14.10 14.67 -0.23
C TRP A 479 -13.45 13.35 -0.69
N ASN A 480 -12.22 13.44 -1.16
CA ASN A 480 -11.32 12.32 -1.40
C ASN A 480 -10.36 12.23 -0.22
N TYR A 481 -10.24 11.03 0.34
CA TYR A 481 -9.32 10.72 1.41
C TYR A 481 -8.29 9.71 0.93
N LEU A 482 -7.01 10.01 1.16
CA LEU A 482 -5.91 9.06 1.01
C LEU A 482 -5.03 9.15 2.25
N HIS A 483 -4.71 8.00 2.83
CA HIS A 483 -3.73 7.88 3.91
C HIS A 483 -2.76 6.75 3.60
N VAL A 484 -1.48 7.09 3.48
CA VAL A 484 -0.37 6.15 3.32
C VAL A 484 0.41 6.17 4.62
N THR A 485 0.42 5.06 5.36
CA THR A 485 1.02 4.97 6.69
C THR A 485 2.08 3.90 6.74
N LYS A 486 3.06 4.11 7.63
CA LYS A 486 4.02 3.07 7.97
C LYS A 486 3.31 1.80 8.47
N PRO A 487 3.86 0.61 8.18
CA PRO A 487 3.34 -0.62 8.74
C PRO A 487 3.50 -0.65 10.26
N GLY A 488 2.65 -1.46 10.90
CA GLY A 488 2.60 -1.63 12.34
C GLY A 488 1.38 -0.95 12.98
N PRO A 489 1.17 -1.19 14.28
CA PRO A 489 0.00 -0.65 14.98
C PRO A 489 0.02 0.88 14.95
N MET A 490 -1.10 1.43 14.49
CA MET A 490 -1.31 2.88 14.48
C MET A 490 -1.41 3.41 15.91
N ALA A 491 -0.99 4.67 16.10
CA ALA A 491 -1.09 5.37 17.36
C ALA A 491 -1.44 6.84 17.08
N PHE A 492 -2.15 7.50 18.01
CA PHE A 492 -2.52 8.92 17.85
C PHE A 492 -1.29 9.80 17.62
N LEU A 493 -1.40 10.76 16.69
CA LEU A 493 -0.29 11.67 16.36
C LEU A 493 0.31 12.32 17.61
N GLN A 494 -0.53 12.74 18.56
CA GLN A 494 -0.09 13.32 19.83
C GLN A 494 0.74 12.33 20.67
N THR A 495 0.37 11.04 20.66
CA THR A 495 1.10 9.96 21.32
C THR A 495 2.41 9.63 20.62
N ILE A 496 2.48 9.73 19.29
CA ILE A 496 3.75 9.54 18.59
C ILE A 496 4.63 10.78 18.77
N ALA A 497 4.06 11.99 18.74
CA ALA A 497 4.76 13.26 18.92
C ALA A 497 5.36 13.46 20.31
N SER A 498 4.74 12.88 21.34
CA SER A 498 5.27 12.91 22.70
C SER A 498 6.47 11.97 22.90
N LYS A 499 6.64 10.95 22.05
CA LYS A 499 7.82 10.07 22.08
C LYS A 499 9.00 10.78 21.44
N LYS A 500 9.99 11.15 22.25
CA LYS A 500 11.28 11.64 21.75
C LYS A 500 12.22 10.47 21.43
N PRO A 501 12.98 10.53 20.32
CA PRO A 501 13.04 11.65 19.37
C PRO A 501 11.84 11.66 18.41
N TRP A 502 11.42 12.84 17.94
CA TRP A 502 10.25 13.01 17.06
C TRP A 502 10.68 13.43 15.65
N GLY A 503 9.84 13.12 14.65
CA GLY A 503 10.01 13.53 13.27
C GLY A 503 9.62 15.00 13.01
N LYS A 504 9.41 15.34 11.73
CA LYS A 504 8.88 16.64 11.27
C LYS A 504 7.53 16.43 10.59
N VAL A 505 6.62 17.39 10.76
CA VAL A 505 5.31 17.41 10.13
C VAL A 505 5.25 18.61 9.19
N LEU A 506 4.89 18.37 7.93
CA LEU A 506 4.74 19.39 6.88
C LEU A 506 3.27 19.40 6.47
N GLU A 507 2.63 20.56 6.42
CA GLU A 507 1.19 20.70 6.16
C GLU A 507 0.90 21.87 5.24
N THR A 508 0.20 21.63 4.12
CA THR A 508 -0.30 22.69 3.21
C THR A 508 -1.81 22.66 3.10
N GLY A 509 -2.38 23.82 2.79
CA GLY A 509 -3.80 24.00 2.59
C GLY A 509 -4.62 23.85 3.87
N SER A 510 -5.92 23.58 3.74
CA SER A 510 -6.86 23.53 4.86
C SER A 510 -7.88 22.43 4.68
N ALA A 511 -8.19 21.73 5.78
CA ALA A 511 -9.20 20.66 5.76
C ALA A 511 -10.62 21.21 5.55
N PHE A 512 -10.83 22.51 5.74
CA PHE A 512 -12.13 23.17 5.52
C PHE A 512 -12.24 23.83 4.15
N ASP A 513 -11.15 23.89 3.39
CA ASP A 513 -11.13 24.53 2.07
C ASP A 513 -11.61 23.55 1.00
N ARG A 514 -12.81 23.80 0.48
CA ARG A 514 -13.45 22.98 -0.56
C ARG A 514 -13.12 23.42 -1.99
N GLN A 515 -12.69 24.67 -2.16
CA GLN A 515 -12.47 25.27 -3.49
C GLN A 515 -10.99 25.35 -3.86
N GLY A 516 -10.10 25.37 -2.88
CA GLY A 516 -8.67 25.31 -3.11
C GLY A 516 -8.12 23.89 -3.22
N PRO A 517 -6.82 23.70 -2.95
CA PRO A 517 -6.15 22.42 -3.17
C PRO A 517 -6.57 21.34 -2.16
N GLY A 518 -7.17 21.73 -1.03
CA GLY A 518 -7.49 20.86 0.10
C GLY A 518 -6.31 20.73 1.08
N TYR A 519 -6.41 19.81 2.03
CA TYR A 519 -5.40 19.57 3.06
C TYR A 519 -4.42 18.49 2.64
N PHE A 520 -3.13 18.73 2.83
CA PHE A 520 -2.05 17.76 2.60
C PHE A 520 -1.13 17.75 3.81
N ARG A 521 -0.80 16.57 4.34
CA ARG A 521 0.21 16.39 5.39
C ARG A 521 1.23 15.33 5.02
N ILE A 522 2.51 15.59 5.29
CA ILE A 522 3.60 14.62 5.28
C ILE A 522 4.26 14.57 6.65
N ILE A 523 4.52 13.36 7.17
CA ILE A 523 5.37 13.15 8.34
C ILE A 523 6.67 12.49 7.91
N ILE A 524 7.78 13.13 8.28
CA ILE A 524 9.15 12.68 8.03
C ILE A 524 9.74 12.21 9.36
N ASN A 525 10.26 11.00 9.42
CA ASN A 525 10.85 10.46 10.64
C ASN A 525 12.24 11.08 10.95
N GLN A 526 12.87 10.64 12.03
CA GLN A 526 14.19 11.14 12.45
C GLN A 526 15.32 10.81 11.47
N CYS A 527 15.15 9.73 10.70
CA CYS A 527 16.03 9.30 9.62
C CYS A 527 15.75 10.07 8.32
N GLN A 528 14.91 11.11 8.36
CA GLN A 528 14.54 11.94 7.21
C GLN A 528 13.80 11.18 6.10
N LEU A 529 13.17 10.05 6.44
CA LEU A 529 12.34 9.26 5.53
C LEU A 529 10.86 9.63 5.71
N VAL A 530 10.11 9.70 4.60
CA VAL A 530 8.66 9.85 4.63
C VAL A 530 8.01 8.60 5.21
N CYS A 531 7.16 8.77 6.23
CA CYS A 531 6.52 7.66 6.95
C CYS A 531 4.98 7.77 7.04
N ASP A 532 4.41 8.94 6.76
CA ASP A 532 2.95 9.17 6.73
C ASP A 532 2.65 10.22 5.67
N ILE A 533 1.64 9.97 4.83
CA ILE A 533 1.11 10.91 3.85
C ILE A 533 -0.40 10.91 3.98
N LEU A 534 -0.99 12.07 4.27
CA LEU A 534 -2.44 12.23 4.40
C LEU A 534 -2.92 13.32 3.44
N CYS A 535 -3.80 12.95 2.54
CA CYS A 535 -4.43 13.84 1.57
C CYS A 535 -5.94 13.88 1.84
N PHE A 536 -6.49 15.08 1.93
CA PHE A 536 -7.92 15.33 2.10
C PHE A 536 -8.36 16.50 1.21
N THR A 537 -8.98 16.21 0.07
CA THR A 537 -9.27 17.21 -0.97
C THR A 537 -10.50 16.84 -1.80
N THR A 538 -11.20 17.81 -2.38
CA THR A 538 -12.30 17.57 -3.34
C THR A 538 -11.77 17.20 -4.73
N ASN A 539 -10.50 17.49 -5.01
CA ASN A 539 -9.84 17.19 -6.28
C ASN A 539 -9.41 15.72 -6.37
N LYS A 540 -9.24 15.21 -7.61
CA LYS A 540 -8.73 13.85 -7.82
C LYS A 540 -7.31 13.72 -7.25
N ILE A 541 -7.07 12.65 -6.50
CA ILE A 541 -5.77 12.30 -5.93
C ILE A 541 -5.11 11.26 -6.85
N ASP A 542 -3.84 11.50 -7.20
CA ASP A 542 -3.01 10.56 -7.97
C ASP A 542 -2.42 9.52 -6.98
N VAL A 543 -3.23 8.53 -6.60
CA VAL A 543 -2.95 7.61 -5.47
C VAL A 543 -1.63 6.87 -5.66
N HIS A 544 -1.38 6.32 -6.85
CA HIS A 544 -0.16 5.57 -7.12
C HIS A 544 1.10 6.43 -6.94
N ASN A 545 1.08 7.68 -7.43
CA ASN A 545 2.19 8.61 -7.31
C ASN A 545 2.50 8.91 -5.83
N MET A 546 1.45 9.11 -5.01
CA MET A 546 1.62 9.38 -3.58
C MET A 546 2.22 8.19 -2.83
N ILE A 547 1.82 6.95 -3.16
CA ILE A 547 2.39 5.73 -2.56
C ILE A 547 3.91 5.66 -2.84
N CYS A 548 4.36 6.04 -4.03
CA CYS A 548 5.78 6.01 -4.41
C CYS A 548 6.67 6.98 -3.62
N LEU A 549 6.09 7.98 -2.94
CA LEU A 549 6.80 8.90 -2.05
C LEU A 549 7.12 8.29 -0.69
N TYR A 550 6.39 7.24 -0.28
CA TYR A 550 6.60 6.58 0.99
C TYR A 550 8.00 5.96 1.07
N ASN A 551 8.61 6.05 2.26
CA ASN A 551 9.97 5.57 2.54
C ASN A 551 11.05 6.17 1.63
N LYS A 552 10.81 7.35 1.03
CA LYS A 552 11.83 8.13 0.34
C LYS A 552 12.46 9.15 1.28
N HIS A 553 13.77 9.34 1.13
CA HIS A 553 14.50 10.35 1.88
C HIS A 553 14.12 11.74 1.36
N GLU A 554 13.99 12.71 2.26
CA GLU A 554 13.57 14.08 1.93
C GLU A 554 14.44 14.74 0.84
N SER A 555 15.74 14.41 0.81
CA SER A 555 16.67 14.93 -0.20
C SER A 555 16.37 14.41 -1.61
N LEU A 556 15.90 13.16 -1.75
CA LEU A 556 15.44 12.59 -3.02
C LEU A 556 14.15 13.27 -3.50
N LEU A 557 13.35 13.80 -2.56
CA LEU A 557 12.14 14.57 -2.82
C LEU A 557 12.47 16.05 -3.10
N ASN A 558 13.56 16.27 -3.84
CA ASN A 558 14.06 17.59 -4.26
C ASN A 558 14.36 18.52 -3.07
N GLN A 559 15.05 17.99 -2.04
CA GLN A 559 15.40 18.71 -0.81
C GLN A 559 14.17 19.31 -0.11
N LEU A 560 13.16 18.46 0.09
CA LEU A 560 11.83 18.83 0.59
C LEU A 560 11.90 19.69 1.86
N LEU A 561 12.73 19.32 2.84
CA LEU A 561 12.82 20.06 4.10
C LEU A 561 13.48 21.43 3.94
N LEU A 562 14.43 21.57 3.02
CA LEU A 562 15.10 22.84 2.77
C LEU A 562 14.12 23.81 2.10
N ARG A 563 13.45 23.36 1.04
CA ARG A 563 12.46 24.16 0.30
C ARG A 563 11.25 24.53 1.17
N TRP A 564 10.81 23.61 2.01
CA TRP A 564 9.77 23.86 3.01
C TRP A 564 10.14 24.98 3.97
N LYS A 565 11.34 24.92 4.56
CA LYS A 565 11.84 25.96 5.48
C LYS A 565 12.05 27.31 4.81
N GLY A 566 12.29 27.31 3.49
CA GLY A 566 12.44 28.52 2.69
C GLY A 566 11.14 29.07 2.13
N ASP A 567 9.98 28.56 2.57
CA ASP A 567 8.64 28.93 2.08
C ASP A 567 8.48 28.81 0.55
N LEU A 568 9.27 27.94 -0.10
CA LEU A 568 9.23 27.70 -1.54
C LEU A 568 8.11 26.71 -1.93
N ILE A 569 7.46 26.09 -0.95
CA ILE A 569 6.39 25.12 -1.15
C ILE A 569 5.11 25.68 -0.53
N SER A 570 4.21 26.18 -1.37
CA SER A 570 2.89 26.66 -0.97
C SER A 570 1.82 25.55 -1.00
N ASP A 571 1.97 24.59 -1.91
CA ASP A 571 1.03 23.49 -2.10
C ASP A 571 1.78 22.19 -2.45
N LEU A 572 1.68 21.21 -1.55
CA LEU A 572 2.30 19.90 -1.74
C LEU A 572 1.67 19.11 -2.90
N TYR A 573 0.38 19.31 -3.22
CA TYR A 573 -0.24 18.64 -4.38
C TYR A 573 0.41 19.08 -5.70
N ILE A 574 0.69 20.37 -5.86
CA ILE A 574 1.36 20.90 -7.06
C ILE A 574 2.83 20.52 -7.05
N TYR A 575 3.51 20.64 -5.90
CA TYR A 575 4.94 20.33 -5.76
C TYR A 575 5.28 18.91 -6.24
N PHE A 576 4.45 17.92 -5.89
CA PHE A 576 4.67 16.53 -6.32
C PHE A 576 4.19 16.24 -7.76
N LYS A 577 3.51 17.19 -8.41
CA LYS A 577 3.18 17.09 -9.85
C LYS A 577 4.25 17.72 -10.73
N GLU A 578 5.31 18.31 -10.15
CA GLU A 578 6.41 18.90 -10.89
C GLU A 578 7.20 17.87 -11.73
N PRO A 579 7.83 18.28 -12.84
CA PRO A 579 8.47 17.37 -13.79
C PRO A 579 9.53 16.42 -13.22
N TRP A 580 10.21 16.80 -12.13
CA TRP A 580 11.28 16.02 -11.49
C TRP A 580 10.76 14.79 -10.72
N ALA A 581 9.47 14.73 -10.40
CA ALA A 581 8.90 13.68 -9.57
C ALA A 581 8.59 12.39 -10.36
N TYR A 582 8.36 12.49 -11.68
CA TYR A 582 7.87 11.38 -12.50
C TYR A 582 8.81 10.18 -12.60
N ALA A 583 10.13 10.36 -12.46
CA ALA A 583 11.06 9.22 -12.36
C ALA A 583 10.77 8.38 -11.09
N LEU A 584 10.39 9.03 -9.98
CA LEU A 584 10.08 8.33 -8.72
C LEU A 584 8.82 7.48 -8.82
N TYR A 585 7.88 7.88 -9.67
CA TYR A 585 6.59 7.21 -9.86
C TYR A 585 6.69 6.04 -10.85
N HIS A 586 7.80 5.93 -11.56
CA HIS A 586 7.99 4.91 -12.58
C HIS A 586 8.10 3.51 -11.95
N ASP A 587 7.40 2.52 -12.49
CA ASP A 587 7.35 1.14 -11.97
C ASP A 587 8.72 0.45 -11.87
N ARG A 588 9.66 0.82 -12.74
CA ARG A 588 11.05 0.31 -12.71
C ARG A 588 11.98 1.05 -11.75
N PHE A 589 11.53 2.15 -11.13
CA PHE A 589 12.37 2.93 -10.21
C PHE A 589 12.84 2.12 -8.98
N PRO A 590 12.02 1.25 -8.35
CA PRO A 590 12.49 0.39 -7.26
C PRO A 590 13.63 -0.54 -7.67
N LEU A 591 13.51 -1.22 -8.82
CA LEU A 591 14.58 -2.09 -9.36
C LEU A 591 15.87 -1.30 -9.63
N PHE A 592 15.73 -0.10 -10.19
CA PHE A 592 16.88 0.80 -10.38
C PHE A 592 17.56 1.18 -9.06
N MET A 593 16.79 1.43 -8.00
CA MET A 593 17.35 1.70 -6.67
C MET A 593 18.05 0.48 -6.06
N GLU A 594 17.52 -0.73 -6.26
CA GLU A 594 18.18 -1.98 -5.86
C GLU A 594 19.50 -2.17 -6.61
N GLU A 595 19.53 -1.91 -7.93
CA GLU A 595 20.76 -1.94 -8.72
C GLU A 595 21.80 -0.95 -8.20
N ILE A 596 21.41 0.29 -7.85
CA ILE A 596 22.32 1.25 -7.21
C ILE A 596 22.85 0.73 -5.88
N GLN A 597 21.99 0.11 -5.06
CA GLN A 597 22.39 -0.43 -3.77
C GLN A 597 23.47 -1.51 -3.88
N THR A 598 23.45 -2.30 -4.97
CA THR A 598 24.52 -3.29 -5.21
C THR A 598 25.90 -2.66 -5.34
N PHE A 599 26.00 -1.41 -5.84
CA PHE A 599 27.28 -0.73 -5.93
C PHE A 599 27.90 -0.39 -4.58
N TYR A 600 27.08 -0.19 -3.54
CA TYR A 600 27.59 0.04 -2.18
C TYR A 600 28.24 -1.22 -1.58
N LEU A 601 27.94 -2.39 -2.15
CA LEU A 601 28.51 -3.68 -1.76
C LEU A 601 29.76 -4.05 -2.57
N ASN A 602 30.12 -3.25 -3.58
CA ASN A 602 31.35 -3.47 -4.33
C ASN A 602 32.57 -3.08 -3.47
N MET A 603 33.63 -3.87 -3.60
CA MET A 603 34.91 -3.62 -2.92
C MET A 603 35.54 -2.34 -3.48
N ILE A 604 36.03 -1.48 -2.60
CA ILE A 604 36.88 -0.34 -3.00
C ILE A 604 38.26 -0.92 -3.32
N GLU A 605 38.73 -0.75 -4.57
CA GLU A 605 39.89 -1.46 -5.13
C GLU A 605 41.18 -1.30 -4.28
N ASP A 606 41.32 -0.20 -3.54
CA ASP A 606 42.49 0.11 -2.72
C ASP A 606 42.36 -0.26 -1.22
N GLU A 607 41.16 -0.42 -0.67
CA GLU A 607 40.96 -0.55 0.79
C GLU A 607 40.49 -1.94 1.24
N GLN A 608 40.09 -2.82 0.32
CA GLN A 608 39.47 -4.13 0.63
C GLN A 608 38.26 -4.03 1.58
N VAL A 609 37.60 -2.88 1.60
CA VAL A 609 36.38 -2.62 2.38
C VAL A 609 35.30 -2.13 1.41
N THR A 610 34.06 -2.52 1.65
CA THR A 610 32.92 -2.01 0.88
C THR A 610 32.47 -0.65 1.43
N PHE A 611 31.86 0.20 0.60
CA PHE A 611 31.30 1.45 1.09
C PHE A 611 30.25 1.21 2.20
N TYR A 612 29.48 0.13 2.08
CA TYR A 612 28.55 -0.32 3.13
C TYR A 612 29.25 -0.60 4.46
N GLU A 613 30.37 -1.33 4.45
CA GLU A 613 31.14 -1.63 5.65
C GLU A 613 31.77 -0.38 6.27
N ALA A 614 32.25 0.55 5.45
CA ALA A 614 32.74 1.84 5.94
C ALA A 614 31.65 2.62 6.68
N VAL A 615 30.44 2.70 6.10
CA VAL A 615 29.28 3.32 6.74
C VAL A 615 28.86 2.58 8.01
N ALA A 616 28.81 1.24 7.97
CA ALA A 616 28.47 0.41 9.12
C ALA A 616 29.49 0.59 10.26
N TYR A 617 30.77 0.73 9.93
CA TYR A 617 31.83 1.04 10.89
C TYR A 617 31.61 2.41 11.53
N CYS A 618 31.30 3.45 10.75
CA CYS A 618 30.94 4.77 11.30
C CYS A 618 29.78 4.67 12.30
N PHE A 619 28.73 3.91 11.97
CA PHE A 619 27.64 3.66 12.91
C PHE A 619 28.08 2.89 14.15
N ASN A 620 28.94 1.88 14.01
CA ASN A 620 29.47 1.11 15.14
C ASN A 620 30.27 1.98 16.10
N VAL A 621 31.15 2.86 15.57
CA VAL A 621 31.88 3.87 16.36
C VAL A 621 30.92 4.81 17.06
N CYS A 622 29.83 5.20 16.41
CA CYS A 622 28.76 6.01 16.99
C CYS A 622 27.78 5.20 17.87
N LYS A 623 28.07 3.92 18.21
CA LYS A 623 27.21 3.03 19.01
C LYS A 623 25.77 2.92 18.46
N TRP A 624 25.63 2.87 17.14
CA TRP A 624 24.35 2.82 16.42
C TRP A 624 23.44 4.03 16.70
N GLN A 625 24.02 5.15 17.13
CA GLN A 625 23.33 6.43 17.28
C GLN A 625 23.51 7.28 16.02
N LYS A 626 22.74 8.38 15.94
CA LYS A 626 22.82 9.33 14.83
C LYS A 626 24.27 9.86 14.72
N ILE A 627 24.87 9.67 13.55
CA ILE A 627 26.20 10.18 13.21
C ILE A 627 26.21 11.71 13.36
N SER A 628 27.29 12.26 13.94
CA SER A 628 27.41 13.72 14.11
C SER A 628 27.50 14.42 12.75
N GLU A 629 27.14 15.71 12.65
CA GLU A 629 27.23 16.42 11.36
C GLU A 629 28.66 16.40 10.79
N LYS A 630 29.68 16.50 11.64
CA LYS A 630 31.09 16.40 11.23
C LYS A 630 31.47 15.02 10.69
N ASP A 631 30.97 13.96 11.31
CA ASP A 631 31.23 12.59 10.85
C ASP A 631 30.42 12.27 9.59
N LYS A 632 29.26 12.93 9.39
CA LYS A 632 28.48 12.84 8.16
C LYS A 632 29.23 13.49 6.99
N GLU A 633 29.83 14.66 7.20
CA GLU A 633 30.71 15.31 6.21
C GLU A 633 31.86 14.38 5.81
N LEU A 634 32.48 13.67 6.76
CA LEU A 634 33.53 12.69 6.44
C LEU A 634 33.03 11.52 5.59
N VAL A 635 31.82 11.01 5.83
CA VAL A 635 31.22 9.95 5.00
C VAL A 635 30.85 10.48 3.61
N GLU A 636 30.38 11.72 3.51
CA GLU A 636 30.12 12.38 2.22
C GLU A 636 31.42 12.63 1.45
N ASP A 637 32.48 13.04 2.13
CA ASP A 637 33.82 13.18 1.56
C ASP A 637 34.36 11.83 1.09
N LEU A 638 34.18 10.76 1.86
CA LEU A 638 34.53 9.40 1.46
C LEU A 638 33.77 8.99 0.19
N PHE A 639 32.47 9.24 0.13
CA PHE A 639 31.67 8.97 -1.07
C PHE A 639 32.17 9.76 -2.28
N ASN A 640 32.50 11.04 -2.10
CA ASN A 640 33.06 11.88 -3.15
C ASN A 640 34.48 11.45 -3.56
N TYR A 641 35.23 10.83 -2.65
CA TYR A 641 36.58 10.31 -2.85
C TYR A 641 36.62 8.98 -3.59
N ILE A 642 35.47 8.32 -3.82
CA ILE A 642 35.36 7.10 -4.63
C ILE A 642 34.77 7.48 -6.01
N PRO A 643 35.58 8.01 -6.96
CA PRO A 643 35.09 8.42 -8.28
C PRO A 643 34.35 7.33 -9.04
N GLU A 644 34.75 6.07 -8.84
CA GLU A 644 34.17 4.91 -9.52
C GLU A 644 32.71 4.69 -9.12
N LEU A 645 32.41 4.78 -7.83
CA LEU A 645 31.05 4.65 -7.30
C LEU A 645 30.15 5.76 -7.83
N LYS A 646 30.62 7.02 -7.78
CA LYS A 646 29.88 8.16 -8.32
C LYS A 646 29.64 8.02 -9.83
N THR A 647 30.67 7.68 -10.60
CA THR A 647 30.58 7.49 -12.05
C THR A 647 29.66 6.33 -12.41
N ALA A 648 29.68 5.23 -11.66
CA ALA A 648 28.79 4.10 -11.84
C ALA A 648 27.32 4.47 -11.60
N ILE A 649 27.05 5.22 -10.54
CA ILE A 649 25.70 5.73 -10.23
C ILE A 649 25.24 6.69 -11.34
N GLU A 650 26.06 7.66 -11.75
CA GLU A 650 25.72 8.60 -12.83
C GLU A 650 25.44 7.88 -14.15
N LYS A 651 26.23 6.87 -14.49
CA LYS A 651 26.02 6.03 -15.67
C LYS A 651 24.68 5.29 -15.58
N LYS A 652 24.37 4.68 -14.44
CA LYS A 652 23.09 3.97 -14.25
C LYS A 652 21.87 4.88 -14.29
N VAL A 653 21.97 6.08 -13.72
CA VAL A 653 20.91 7.09 -13.83
C VAL A 653 20.64 7.41 -15.30
N LYS A 654 21.69 7.65 -16.10
CA LYS A 654 21.56 7.92 -17.55
C LYS A 654 20.95 6.74 -18.30
N GLU A 655 21.43 5.51 -18.05
CA GLU A 655 20.86 4.29 -18.64
C GLU A 655 19.37 4.15 -18.32
N PHE A 656 18.96 4.41 -17.07
CA PHE A 656 17.56 4.37 -16.65
C PHE A 656 16.71 5.42 -17.38
N LEU A 657 17.18 6.67 -17.48
CA LEU A 657 16.46 7.74 -18.15
C LEU A 657 16.34 7.50 -19.66
N ASP A 658 17.44 7.11 -20.30
CA ASP A 658 17.47 6.83 -21.75
C ASP A 658 16.57 5.63 -22.09
N TYR A 659 16.58 4.56 -21.29
CA TYR A 659 15.73 3.38 -21.51
C TYR A 659 14.24 3.65 -21.35
N ASN A 660 13.86 4.62 -20.50
CA ASN A 660 12.48 4.97 -20.22
C ASN A 660 12.06 6.32 -20.84
N GLU A 661 12.81 6.83 -21.83
CA GLU A 661 12.61 8.15 -22.45
C GLU A 661 11.16 8.42 -22.89
N ASN A 662 10.50 7.39 -23.44
CA ASN A 662 9.13 7.46 -23.93
C ASN A 662 8.10 7.76 -22.83
N GLN A 663 8.41 7.39 -21.58
CA GLN A 663 7.53 7.55 -20.41
C GLN A 663 8.02 8.67 -19.49
N LEU A 664 9.31 9.02 -19.55
CA LEU A 664 9.97 10.07 -18.78
C LEU A 664 10.30 11.26 -19.68
N THR A 665 9.28 11.76 -20.38
CA THR A 665 9.39 12.84 -21.38
C THR A 665 9.87 14.17 -20.78
N THR A 666 9.71 14.35 -19.47
CA THR A 666 10.15 15.51 -18.69
C THR A 666 11.66 15.60 -18.50
N TYR A 667 12.41 14.52 -18.72
CA TYR A 667 13.85 14.49 -18.54
C TYR A 667 14.58 14.69 -19.86
N MET A 668 15.73 15.36 -19.77
CA MET A 668 16.66 15.51 -20.87
C MET A 668 17.54 14.26 -20.96
N THR A 669 17.23 13.39 -21.92
CA THR A 669 17.99 12.16 -22.22
C THR A 669 19.16 12.45 -23.14
N THR A 670 20.12 11.52 -23.22
CA THR A 670 21.30 11.66 -24.08
C THR A 670 20.89 11.84 -25.55
N SER A 671 19.90 11.06 -26.00
CA SER A 671 19.31 11.14 -27.35
C SER A 671 18.70 12.52 -27.65
N LYS A 672 17.88 13.07 -26.73
CA LYS A 672 17.30 14.40 -26.87
C LYS A 672 18.37 15.48 -26.88
N LEU A 673 19.34 15.40 -25.96
CA LEU A 673 20.45 16.36 -25.88
C LEU A 673 21.25 16.38 -27.19
N GLU A 674 21.57 15.20 -27.76
CA GLU A 674 22.23 15.12 -29.06
C GLU A 674 21.37 15.70 -30.19
N GLY A 675 20.06 15.47 -30.17
CA GLY A 675 19.10 16.07 -31.10
C GLY A 675 19.11 17.60 -31.02
N TYR A 676 19.04 18.14 -29.80
CA TYR A 676 19.14 19.59 -29.55
C TYR A 676 20.50 20.13 -30.01
N LEU A 677 21.61 19.49 -29.64
CA LEU A 677 22.94 19.91 -30.07
C LEU A 677 23.12 19.86 -31.60
N LYS A 678 22.50 18.89 -32.29
CA LYS A 678 22.47 18.83 -33.76
C LYS A 678 21.71 20.02 -34.37
N LEU A 679 20.63 20.49 -33.75
CA LEU A 679 19.94 21.73 -34.19
C LEU A 679 20.86 22.95 -34.08
N TYR A 680 21.72 23.00 -33.06
CA TYR A 680 22.66 24.10 -32.85
C TYR A 680 23.98 23.97 -33.62
N LYS A 681 24.34 22.80 -34.17
CA LYS A 681 25.56 22.63 -34.98
C LYS A 681 25.65 23.55 -36.20
N HIS A 682 24.52 24.05 -36.70
CA HIS A 682 24.46 24.99 -37.82
C HIS A 682 24.18 26.44 -37.38
N SER A 683 24.02 26.67 -36.07
CA SER A 683 23.83 28.01 -35.52
C SER A 683 25.15 28.75 -35.44
N ARG A 684 25.21 29.97 -35.99
CA ARG A 684 26.38 30.85 -35.89
C ARG A 684 26.75 31.23 -34.45
N LEU A 685 25.85 31.00 -33.48
CA LEU A 685 26.10 31.21 -32.05
C LEU A 685 26.91 30.06 -31.41
N TYR A 686 26.87 28.86 -32.00
CA TYR A 686 27.56 27.65 -31.54
C TYR A 686 28.52 27.16 -32.63
N ASP A 687 29.44 28.03 -33.02
CA ASP A 687 30.44 27.70 -34.04
C ASP A 687 31.54 26.80 -33.45
N THR A 688 31.34 25.49 -33.61
CA THR A 688 32.30 24.46 -33.17
C THR A 688 33.65 24.55 -33.87
N GLU A 689 33.73 25.13 -35.09
CA GLU A 689 35.02 25.34 -35.77
C GLU A 689 35.85 26.45 -35.10
N ASN A 690 35.19 27.47 -34.54
CA ASN A 690 35.86 28.52 -33.78
C ASN A 690 36.28 28.07 -32.37
N MET A 691 35.53 27.15 -31.75
CA MET A 691 35.95 26.50 -30.49
C MET A 691 37.20 25.63 -30.66
N ALA A 692 37.32 24.86 -31.75
CA ALA A 692 38.53 24.09 -32.07
C ALA A 692 39.77 24.97 -32.33
N ARG A 693 39.56 26.27 -32.62
CA ARG A 693 40.60 27.29 -32.78
C ARG A 693 40.87 28.10 -31.50
N GLY A 694 40.34 27.65 -30.35
CA GLY A 694 40.61 28.25 -29.04
C GLY A 694 39.83 29.54 -28.73
N ARG A 695 38.75 29.84 -29.47
CA ARG A 695 37.90 31.01 -29.16
C ARG A 695 36.74 30.58 -28.26
N LEU A 696 36.48 31.39 -27.22
CA LEU A 696 35.36 31.20 -26.30
C LEU A 696 34.02 31.38 -27.04
N PRO A 697 33.02 30.50 -26.80
CA PRO A 697 31.69 30.67 -27.36
C PRO A 697 31.02 31.95 -26.83
N LEU A 698 30.12 32.54 -27.63
CA LEU A 698 29.36 33.74 -27.24
C LEU A 698 28.39 33.50 -26.07
N VAL A 699 28.13 32.22 -25.75
CA VAL A 699 27.39 31.78 -24.58
C VAL A 699 28.22 30.71 -23.87
N PRO A 700 28.51 30.83 -22.55
CA PRO A 700 29.32 29.86 -21.84
C PRO A 700 28.62 28.49 -21.81
N THR A 701 29.38 27.42 -22.10
CA THR A 701 28.85 26.06 -22.26
C THR A 701 28.66 25.29 -20.96
N GLN A 702 29.02 25.84 -19.79
CA GLN A 702 28.77 25.26 -18.47
C GLN A 702 28.62 26.38 -17.41
N PRO A 703 27.75 26.23 -16.40
CA PRO A 703 27.92 26.97 -15.15
C PRO A 703 29.20 26.46 -14.46
N ASP A 704 30.08 27.38 -14.08
CA ASP A 704 31.34 27.07 -13.41
C ASP A 704 31.11 26.14 -12.21
N TYR A 705 31.57 24.89 -12.32
CA TYR A 705 31.82 24.08 -11.14
C TYR A 705 32.97 24.76 -10.39
N ILE A 706 32.69 25.24 -9.18
CA ILE A 706 33.72 25.62 -8.22
C ILE A 706 34.55 24.37 -7.94
N VAL A 707 35.75 24.32 -8.54
CA VAL A 707 36.78 23.35 -8.20
C VAL A 707 37.23 23.65 -6.77
N PRO A 708 37.29 22.67 -5.85
CA PRO A 708 37.87 22.90 -4.53
C PRO A 708 39.31 23.36 -4.69
N THR A 709 39.70 24.43 -4.00
CA THR A 709 41.05 24.97 -4.04
C THR A 709 42.07 23.92 -3.56
N PRO A 710 43.32 23.94 -4.09
CA PRO A 710 44.39 22.99 -3.72
C PRO A 710 44.77 22.95 -2.23
N GLY A 711 44.28 23.91 -1.42
CA GLY A 711 44.54 23.99 0.02
C GLY A 711 43.92 22.83 0.81
N ASN A 712 42.69 22.42 0.47
CA ASN A 712 41.99 21.36 1.22
C ASN A 712 42.60 19.98 0.96
N ARG A 713 43.28 19.77 -0.17
CA ARG A 713 43.92 18.50 -0.53
C ARG A 713 45.09 18.16 0.38
N LYS A 714 45.92 19.15 0.72
CA LYS A 714 47.08 18.95 1.59
C LYS A 714 46.66 18.80 3.05
N GLU A 715 45.64 19.56 3.48
CA GLU A 715 45.06 19.44 4.82
C GLU A 715 44.35 18.09 5.04
N LEU A 716 43.65 17.56 4.03
CA LEU A 716 43.05 16.23 4.08
C LEU A 716 44.10 15.12 4.03
N GLU A 717 45.12 15.22 3.17
CA GLU A 717 46.25 14.28 3.13
C GLU A 717 47.05 14.28 4.44
N ASP A 718 47.23 15.44 5.08
CA ASP A 718 47.91 15.56 6.37
C ASP A 718 47.04 15.01 7.52
N ARG A 719 45.71 15.21 7.50
CA ARG A 719 44.76 14.58 8.44
C ARG A 719 44.63 13.06 8.27
N MET A 720 44.74 12.55 7.04
CA MET A 720 44.74 11.11 6.74
C MET A 720 46.09 10.46 7.08
N LYS A 721 47.20 11.19 7.01
CA LYS A 721 48.53 10.72 7.49
C LYS A 721 48.63 10.65 9.01
N GLU A 722 47.88 11.48 9.75
CA GLU A 722 47.81 11.40 11.22
C GLU A 722 47.08 10.15 11.73
N ARG A 723 46.32 9.43 10.88
CA ARG A 723 45.70 8.13 11.18
C ARG A 723 45.74 7.21 9.96
N PRO A 724 46.86 6.51 9.70
CA PRO A 724 46.89 5.52 8.64
C PRO A 724 45.89 4.40 8.95
N MET A 725 44.98 4.12 8.00
CA MET A 725 44.06 2.96 8.03
C MET A 725 44.81 1.62 8.26
N SER A 726 46.10 1.56 7.92
CA SER A 726 46.96 0.40 8.14
C SER A 726 47.40 0.17 9.60
N GLN A 727 47.11 1.08 10.54
CA GLN A 727 47.26 0.83 11.99
C GLN A 727 46.01 0.22 12.63
N ILE A 728 44.93 0.01 11.85
CA ILE A 728 43.75 -0.75 12.27
C ILE A 728 44.11 -2.24 12.12
N ILE A 729 44.85 -2.77 13.10
CA ILE A 729 45.02 -4.22 13.23
C ILE A 729 43.64 -4.78 13.58
N PHE A 730 43.10 -5.63 12.71
CA PHE A 730 41.95 -6.48 12.97
C PHE A 730 42.32 -7.47 14.08
N GLU A 731 42.22 -7.06 15.34
CA GLU A 731 42.06 -8.02 16.44
C GLU A 731 40.58 -8.38 16.54
N VAL A 732 40.24 -9.54 15.97
CA VAL A 732 39.06 -10.28 16.37
C VAL A 732 39.15 -10.48 17.88
N PRO A 733 38.18 -10.04 18.71
CA PRO A 733 38.20 -10.34 20.12
C PRO A 733 38.04 -11.85 20.30
N SER A 734 39.16 -12.53 20.57
CA SER A 734 39.18 -13.92 21.01
C SER A 734 38.80 -14.00 22.49
N ASP A 735 37.56 -13.63 22.83
CA ASP A 735 36.99 -13.80 24.17
C ASP A 735 35.46 -13.95 24.07
N MET A 736 35.03 -15.04 23.45
CA MET A 736 33.69 -15.62 23.62
C MET A 736 33.82 -17.15 23.61
N ASP A 737 34.74 -17.67 24.43
CA ASP A 737 34.69 -19.06 24.86
C ASP A 737 35.42 -19.20 26.20
N LYS A 738 34.67 -18.95 27.29
CA LYS A 738 34.75 -19.60 28.61
C LYS A 738 34.00 -18.78 29.66
N GLY A 739 33.10 -19.44 30.38
CA GLY A 739 32.89 -19.13 31.81
C GLY A 739 31.55 -18.50 32.18
N SER A 740 30.62 -19.37 32.57
CA SER A 740 29.54 -19.14 33.52
C SER A 740 29.89 -18.22 34.70
N ASN A 741 29.01 -17.25 35.04
CA ASN A 741 28.33 -17.11 36.35
C ASN A 741 27.91 -15.66 36.65
N ASN A 742 26.62 -15.51 36.99
CA ASN A 742 26.02 -14.59 37.98
C ASN A 742 26.67 -13.22 38.25
N THR A 743 25.96 -12.14 37.90
CA THR A 743 25.19 -11.25 38.82
C THR A 743 24.95 -9.89 38.16
N LEU A 744 23.68 -9.52 38.03
CA LEU A 744 23.24 -8.16 37.70
C LEU A 744 23.22 -7.32 38.99
N SER A 745 23.77 -6.10 38.94
CA SER A 745 23.38 -5.01 39.81
C SER A 745 23.33 -3.68 39.02
N PRO A 746 22.35 -2.80 39.29
CA PRO A 746 22.12 -1.60 38.50
C PRO A 746 22.83 -0.39 39.14
N LEU A 747 23.44 0.47 38.34
CA LEU A 747 23.97 1.75 38.82
C LEU A 747 23.31 2.94 38.13
N THR A 748 22.84 3.79 39.03
CA THR A 748 22.02 4.97 38.96
C THR A 748 22.77 6.23 38.49
N SER A 749 22.03 7.12 37.83
CA SER A 749 22.10 8.61 37.84
C SER A 749 23.44 9.31 38.06
N VAL A 750 23.83 10.17 37.12
CA VAL A 750 24.49 11.44 37.45
C VAL A 750 23.94 12.56 36.56
N ASP A 751 23.32 13.52 37.23
CA ASP A 751 22.85 14.81 36.72
C ASP A 751 24.00 15.79 36.41
N SER A 752 23.62 16.82 35.64
CA SER A 752 24.08 18.22 35.73
C SER A 752 25.44 18.61 35.11
N ILE A 753 25.39 19.26 33.94
CA ILE A 753 26.15 20.48 33.66
C ILE A 753 25.26 21.45 32.84
N VAL A 754 25.08 22.66 33.37
CA VAL A 754 24.30 23.80 32.83
C VAL A 754 25.21 24.66 31.93
N PRO A 755 24.67 25.33 30.87
CA PRO A 755 25.45 25.86 29.77
C PRO A 755 26.05 27.25 30.08
N LYS A 756 27.17 27.59 29.42
CA LYS A 756 27.68 28.96 29.37
C LYS A 756 27.45 29.57 27.99
N GLU A 757 26.74 30.68 28.00
CA GLU A 757 26.56 31.66 26.93
C GLU A 757 27.91 32.15 26.39
N ILE A 758 28.01 32.27 25.07
CA ILE A 758 28.79 33.33 24.42
C ILE A 758 27.96 33.87 23.25
N THR A 759 27.43 35.07 23.43
CA THR A 759 26.89 35.97 22.41
C THR A 759 28.02 36.79 21.78
N TYR A 760 28.13 36.80 20.45
CA TYR A 760 28.42 38.02 19.69
C TYR A 760 28.07 37.88 18.19
N VAL A 761 27.29 38.84 17.70
CA VAL A 761 27.02 39.31 16.32
C VAL A 761 27.37 40.82 16.42
N PRO A 762 28.00 41.54 15.45
CA PRO A 762 27.65 41.68 14.02
C PRO A 762 28.89 41.81 13.09
N GLY A 763 28.85 42.04 11.77
CA GLY A 763 27.80 42.37 10.82
C GLY A 763 28.38 42.51 9.41
N ASP A 764 27.48 42.66 8.44
CA ASP A 764 27.66 43.27 7.12
C ASP A 764 28.72 42.72 6.15
N ALA A 765 28.26 41.81 5.29
CA ALA A 765 28.55 41.88 3.86
C ALA A 765 27.30 41.46 3.08
N SER A 766 26.35 42.40 2.96
CA SER A 766 25.42 42.40 1.84
C SER A 766 26.17 42.90 0.61
N LYS A 767 26.13 42.12 -0.48
CA LYS A 767 25.93 42.55 -1.87
C LYS A 767 26.40 41.47 -2.85
N ASP A 768 25.61 41.33 -3.90
CA ASP A 768 25.90 40.70 -5.19
C ASP A 768 25.79 39.17 -5.29
N ILE A 769 24.56 38.70 -5.56
CA ILE A 769 24.32 37.48 -6.34
C ILE A 769 23.41 37.88 -7.51
N PRO A 770 23.83 37.72 -8.78
CA PRO A 770 22.99 38.06 -9.91
C PRO A 770 21.94 36.95 -10.11
N TYR A 771 20.68 37.32 -9.90
CA TYR A 771 19.54 36.54 -10.37
C TYR A 771 19.56 36.52 -11.91
N LEU A 772 19.77 35.34 -12.49
CA LEU A 772 19.53 35.13 -13.92
C LEU A 772 18.00 35.04 -14.13
N ASN A 773 17.38 36.19 -14.34
CA ASN A 773 15.97 36.31 -14.66
C ASN A 773 15.78 35.90 -16.13
N ILE A 774 15.59 34.59 -16.39
CA ILE A 774 15.27 34.09 -17.73
C ILE A 774 13.77 34.31 -17.95
N ASP A 775 13.45 35.24 -18.83
CA ASP A 775 12.12 35.52 -19.35
C ASP A 775 11.68 34.38 -20.28
N ILE A 776 10.94 33.40 -19.74
CA ILE A 776 10.54 32.15 -20.42
C ILE A 776 9.66 32.43 -21.64
N ASP A 777 8.97 33.58 -21.69
CA ASP A 777 8.11 33.96 -22.80
C ASP A 777 8.88 34.29 -24.10
N LYS A 778 10.19 34.54 -24.01
CA LYS A 778 11.05 34.79 -25.19
C LYS A 778 11.62 33.54 -25.85
N LEU A 779 11.40 32.35 -25.28
CA LEU A 779 11.85 31.06 -25.85
C LEU A 779 10.80 30.35 -26.70
N CYS A 780 9.61 30.94 -26.89
CA CYS A 780 8.56 30.38 -27.72
C CYS A 780 8.65 30.93 -29.15
N TYR A 781 9.19 30.14 -30.09
CA TYR A 781 8.92 30.34 -31.52
C TYR A 781 7.72 29.49 -31.94
N TYR A 782 6.75 30.15 -32.58
CA TYR A 782 5.59 29.53 -33.22
C TYR A 782 6.05 28.77 -34.46
N ASP A 783 5.71 27.48 -34.54
CA ASP A 783 5.80 26.74 -35.80
C ASP A 783 4.40 26.71 -36.43
N GLU A 784 4.10 27.74 -37.22
CA GLU A 784 3.08 27.66 -38.24
C GLU A 784 3.65 26.91 -39.45
N LYS A 785 2.87 25.93 -39.93
CA LYS A 785 2.99 25.14 -41.18
C LYS A 785 3.73 23.80 -41.07
N SER A 786 2.93 22.74 -40.98
CA SER A 786 2.86 21.81 -42.12
C SER A 786 1.44 21.25 -42.28
N ASN A 787 0.90 21.54 -43.46
CA ASN A 787 -0.35 21.05 -44.00
C ASN A 787 -0.24 19.57 -44.40
N SER A 788 -1.37 18.87 -44.29
CA SER A 788 -1.87 17.84 -45.22
C SER A 788 -0.86 16.85 -45.83
N GLN A 789 -0.90 15.60 -45.35
CA GLN A 789 -1.38 14.43 -46.11
C GLN A 789 -1.50 13.21 -45.20
#